data_AF-A0A2T3AM41-F1
#
_entry.id   AF-A0A2T3AM41-F1
#
_cell.length_a   1.000
_cell.length_b   1.000
_cell.length_c   1.000
_cell.angle_alpha   90.00
_cell.angle_beta   90.00
_cell.angle_gamma   90.00
#
_symmetry.space_group_name_H-M   'P 1'
#
loop_
_entity.id
_entity.type
_entity.pdbx_description
1 polymer ?
#
loop_
_entity_poly.entity_id
_entity_poly.type
_entity_poly.pdbx_seq_one_letter_code
_entity_poly.pdbx_strand_id
1 'polypeptide(L)'
;MELRWIWLPPWQFPPSFTITTSNTLCFFLVIIIIFLYLTHLSNRPYHPQEPSIVACPLPIPYIGHLILMALQGGHYIRSLGLAHQNRHLPIFTLVLPFGARMYVVTSPALTTAVQRKPARELSANAMLPGVVKRIMGLDEETGEIVRRGVDGTNGGEGGGGKADGKGVLEDLHGMMVGYLGVGKNLDQLTAEAVRALVGEMDGFLDGDVSSSTMPASEPISLHQEERESENRTHDLLPWVRHLVMCASARVLYGPRNPFTVEREKQRQNQQQQQQHSGDDTVKHQDGNLETDFWNWDHGLGQLLIGIWPSVTARVPYHARERLVAAFRTYIDAKHYEPEDKHTSTVLSSSSNDKYNINRESGKTNREQEHTQATTGAAPIVFNRIRIARAHGFSPDGIARSELSFLFASMVNTATVAFWTLLRVFADDELLDAVREELVRGGLVRDCGEDEQGKEQELHRADGGSASTSQTKSTAASKTAKKKRHLSLSALTANKYEACPTLYAVLQEVLRLASNNFSTRLVMENTYITPPATIESANVMSTAGAGQINGQTHRYFLKRGGIVQIAGGVMHMNPSIWGQDANEFRPGRHQPLSSAGSSARQESQDEPSTTETRQVHRSTTARSSAFRGFGGGKTICPGRYFATAEILGFVACTVLRMEIEGVNDLDKDANNNPEVKVKARPDPHHHEQDGLNKKKSRAIKVPEVDDYILPVHVLEPASGETVRVRIKQREGAAGERIEVVP
;
A
#
# COMPACT_ATOMS: atom_id res chain seq x y z
N MET A 1 60.75 53.31 -6.66
CA MET A 1 60.22 52.44 -5.60
C MET A 1 60.68 53.01 -4.28
N GLU A 2 59.79 53.06 -3.27
CA GLU A 2 60.05 53.38 -1.85
C GLU A 2 60.36 54.88 -1.54
N LEU A 3 59.91 55.54 -0.46
CA LEU A 3 58.83 55.42 0.52
C LEU A 3 58.97 56.67 1.42
N ARG A 4 57.94 57.50 1.62
CA ARG A 4 57.91 58.48 2.73
C ARG A 4 56.50 58.67 3.30
N TRP A 5 56.27 57.93 4.38
CA TRP A 5 55.51 58.23 5.59
C TRP A 5 54.73 59.56 5.65
N ILE A 6 53.40 59.45 5.63
CA ILE A 6 52.50 60.46 6.22
C ILE A 6 51.67 59.75 7.29
N TRP A 7 51.83 60.23 8.52
CA TRP A 7 51.09 59.82 9.70
C TRP A 7 49.58 60.09 9.53
N LEU A 8 48.76 59.05 9.64
CA LEU A 8 47.32 59.17 9.88
C LEU A 8 47.02 58.89 11.36
N PRO A 9 46.11 59.66 12.01
CA PRO A 9 45.85 59.57 13.44
C PRO A 9 45.06 58.30 13.80
N PRO A 10 45.14 57.83 15.06
CA PRO A 10 44.43 56.63 15.49
C PRO A 10 42.93 56.93 15.66
N TRP A 11 42.10 56.10 15.04
CA TRP A 11 40.77 55.69 15.49
C TRP A 11 39.84 56.79 16.05
N GLN A 12 38.98 57.34 15.19
CA GLN A 12 37.66 57.81 15.61
C GLN A 12 36.62 56.83 15.08
N PHE A 13 36.30 55.80 15.88
CA PHE A 13 35.05 55.05 15.69
C PHE A 13 33.88 56.02 15.87
N PRO A 14 32.84 55.98 15.01
CA PRO A 14 31.60 56.69 15.30
C PRO A 14 31.01 56.16 16.62
N PRO A 15 30.38 57.03 17.44
CA PRO A 15 29.86 56.64 18.73
C PRO A 15 28.78 55.58 18.55
N SER A 16 28.88 54.57 19.41
CA SER A 16 27.94 53.49 19.68
C SER A 16 26.52 53.80 19.24
N PHE A 17 25.96 52.98 18.36
CA PHE A 17 24.52 52.92 18.09
C PHE A 17 23.85 52.46 19.40
N THR A 18 23.58 53.38 20.32
CA THR A 18 22.84 53.11 21.54
C THR A 18 21.41 52.81 21.14
N ILE A 19 21.08 51.52 21.12
CA ILE A 19 19.71 51.05 21.02
C ILE A 19 18.98 51.57 22.27
N THR A 20 18.35 52.74 22.16
CA THR A 20 17.43 53.25 23.17
C THR A 20 16.23 52.31 23.25
N THR A 21 15.73 52.07 24.46
CA THR A 21 14.56 51.22 24.72
C THR A 21 13.31 51.60 23.90
N SER A 22 13.23 52.85 23.43
CA SER A 22 12.19 53.33 22.54
C SER A 22 12.30 52.78 21.11
N ASN A 23 13.51 52.63 20.56
CA ASN A 23 13.72 52.11 19.21
C ASN A 23 13.42 50.60 19.11
N THR A 24 13.74 49.84 20.17
CA THR A 24 13.34 48.43 20.26
C THR A 24 11.83 48.27 20.40
N LEU A 25 11.18 49.10 21.22
CA LEU A 25 9.72 49.06 21.37
C LEU A 25 8.99 49.35 20.05
N CYS A 26 9.42 50.39 19.32
CA CYS A 26 8.88 50.71 17.99
C CYS A 26 9.09 49.57 16.99
N PHE A 27 10.27 48.94 16.99
CA PHE A 27 10.56 47.79 16.13
C PHE A 27 9.62 46.60 16.41
N PHE A 28 9.43 46.22 17.68
CA PHE A 28 8.50 45.14 18.04
C PHE A 28 7.04 45.50 17.73
N LEU A 29 6.61 46.75 17.93
CA LEU A 29 5.27 47.21 17.55
C LEU A 29 5.02 47.09 16.04
N VAL A 30 5.99 47.48 15.22
CA VAL A 30 5.90 47.32 13.76
C VAL A 30 5.79 45.85 13.37
N ILE A 31 6.59 44.96 13.99
CA ILE A 31 6.49 43.52 13.76
C ILE A 31 5.10 42.99 14.13
N ILE A 32 4.56 43.40 15.28
CA ILE A 32 3.22 42.98 15.73
C ILE A 32 2.14 43.46 14.76
N ILE A 33 2.21 44.72 14.30
CA ILE A 33 1.25 45.27 13.33
C ILE A 33 1.32 44.50 12.00
N ILE A 34 2.53 44.27 11.48
CA ILE A 34 2.73 43.48 10.26
C ILE A 34 2.18 42.06 10.45
N PHE A 35 2.48 41.43 11.59
CA PHE A 35 2.00 40.10 11.91
C PHE A 35 0.46 40.01 11.96
N LEU A 36 -0.19 40.95 12.64
CA LEU A 36 -1.65 41.02 12.72
C LEU A 36 -2.27 41.30 11.35
N TYR A 37 -1.65 42.19 10.56
CA TYR A 37 -2.09 42.49 9.20
C TYR A 37 -1.98 41.25 8.28
N LEU A 38 -0.86 40.53 8.33
CA LEU A 38 -0.67 39.31 7.56
C LEU A 38 -1.64 38.21 7.98
N THR A 39 -1.92 38.07 9.28
CA THR A 39 -2.92 37.13 9.81
C THR A 39 -4.33 37.49 9.34
N HIS A 40 -4.66 38.79 9.33
CA HIS A 40 -5.94 39.27 8.80
C HIS A 40 -6.07 38.97 7.30
N LEU A 41 -5.02 39.22 6.52
CA LEU A 41 -5.00 38.91 5.09
C LEU A 41 -5.10 37.41 4.81
N SER A 42 -4.40 36.56 5.58
CA SER A 42 -4.42 35.11 5.37
C SER A 42 -5.79 34.49 5.66
N ASN A 43 -6.57 35.09 6.57
CA ASN A 43 -7.90 34.61 6.95
C ASN A 43 -9.03 35.23 6.11
N ARG A 44 -8.72 36.09 5.13
CA ARG A 44 -9.73 36.73 4.29
C ARG A 44 -10.20 35.77 3.18
N PRO A 45 -11.52 35.50 3.06
CA PRO A 45 -12.05 34.71 1.96
C PRO A 45 -11.85 35.44 0.64
N TYR A 46 -11.49 34.70 -0.40
CA TYR A 46 -11.35 35.18 -1.76
C TYR A 46 -12.72 35.40 -2.43
N HIS A 47 -13.71 34.57 -2.09
CA HIS A 47 -15.07 34.63 -2.63
C HIS A 47 -16.09 34.37 -1.51
N PRO A 48 -17.29 34.99 -1.52
CA PRO A 48 -18.30 34.78 -0.47
C PRO A 48 -18.76 33.33 -0.29
N GLN A 49 -18.66 32.53 -1.36
CA GLN A 49 -18.99 31.09 -1.36
C GLN A 49 -17.74 30.19 -1.28
N GLU A 50 -16.56 30.72 -0.97
CA GLU A 50 -15.38 29.88 -0.72
C GLU A 50 -15.60 29.04 0.55
N PRO A 51 -15.15 27.76 0.59
CA PRO A 51 -15.18 26.98 1.83
C PRO A 51 -14.49 27.71 2.98
N SER A 52 -15.00 27.50 4.19
CA SER A 52 -14.50 28.13 5.41
C SER A 52 -12.99 28.00 5.53
N ILE A 53 -12.30 29.13 5.74
CA ILE A 53 -10.85 29.15 5.99
C ILE A 53 -10.62 28.69 7.42
N VAL A 54 -9.75 27.69 7.58
CA VAL A 54 -9.33 27.19 8.88
C VAL A 54 -8.03 27.87 9.27
N ALA A 55 -8.01 28.50 10.45
CA ALA A 55 -6.80 29.13 10.98
C ALA A 55 -5.76 28.07 11.33
N CYS A 56 -4.49 28.39 11.10
CA CYS A 56 -3.38 27.51 11.43
C CYS A 56 -3.14 27.47 12.96
N PRO A 57 -2.99 26.27 13.58
CA PRO A 57 -2.62 26.15 14.99
C PRO A 57 -1.27 26.80 15.31
N LEU A 58 -0.32 26.72 14.37
CA LEU A 58 0.92 27.49 14.41
C LEU A 58 0.64 28.86 13.78
N PRO A 59 0.60 29.96 14.55
CA PRO A 59 0.12 31.25 14.07
C PRO A 59 1.20 31.96 13.25
N ILE A 60 1.70 31.31 12.20
CA ILE A 60 2.63 31.88 11.22
C ILE A 60 1.83 32.04 9.93
N PRO A 61 1.43 33.27 9.55
CA PRO A 61 0.62 33.50 8.36
C PRO A 61 1.22 32.87 7.11
N TYR A 62 0.38 32.24 6.28
CA TYR A 62 0.71 31.57 5.01
C TYR A 62 1.62 30.34 5.07
N ILE A 63 2.59 30.29 6.00
CA ILE A 63 3.62 29.24 6.04
C ILE A 63 3.34 28.21 7.15
N GLY A 64 2.59 28.56 8.19
CA GLY A 64 2.34 27.68 9.34
C GLY A 64 1.78 26.31 8.95
N HIS A 65 0.82 26.27 8.01
CA HIS A 65 0.27 25.00 7.51
C HIS A 65 1.33 24.16 6.80
N LEU A 66 2.22 24.77 6.01
CA LEU A 66 3.31 24.05 5.31
C LEU A 66 4.32 23.47 6.30
N ILE A 67 4.67 24.22 7.35
CA ILE A 67 5.58 23.73 8.40
C ILE A 67 4.96 22.53 9.10
N LEU A 68 3.69 22.62 9.51
CA LEU A 68 3.02 21.50 10.19
C LEU A 68 2.86 20.29 9.26
N MET A 69 2.56 20.49 7.97
CA MET A 69 2.56 19.39 6.99
C MET A 69 3.95 18.79 6.77
N ALA A 70 5.02 19.58 6.83
CA ALA A 70 6.38 19.07 6.70
C ALA A 70 6.86 18.30 7.95
N LEU A 71 6.41 18.71 9.14
CA LEU A 71 6.79 18.09 10.42
C LEU A 71 5.91 16.92 10.83
N GLN A 72 4.63 16.93 10.46
CA GLN A 72 3.63 15.93 10.87
C GLN A 72 2.99 15.19 9.69
N GLY A 73 3.41 15.45 8.45
CA GLY A 73 2.93 14.72 7.28
C GLY A 73 1.40 14.62 7.18
N GLY A 74 0.91 13.39 7.04
CA GLY A 74 -0.51 13.08 6.94
C GLY A 74 -1.29 13.27 8.25
N HIS A 75 -0.63 13.15 9.40
CA HIS A 75 -1.22 13.31 10.74
C HIS A 75 -1.85 14.69 10.88
N TYR A 76 -1.18 15.75 10.42
CA TYR A 76 -1.69 17.11 10.53
C TYR A 76 -3.06 17.29 9.88
N ILE A 77 -3.22 16.85 8.63
CA ILE A 77 -4.47 16.99 7.88
C ILE A 77 -5.57 16.13 8.52
N ARG A 78 -5.21 14.93 8.99
CA ARG A 78 -6.13 14.04 9.68
C ARG A 78 -6.66 14.67 10.97
N SER A 79 -5.76 15.10 11.85
CA SER A 79 -6.08 15.73 13.13
C SER A 79 -6.87 17.02 12.95
N LEU A 80 -6.52 17.83 11.96
CA LEU A 80 -7.26 19.05 11.62
C LEU A 80 -8.69 18.74 11.12
N GLY A 81 -8.83 17.73 10.25
CA GLY A 81 -10.12 17.29 9.73
C GLY A 81 -11.04 16.74 10.83
N LEU A 82 -10.50 15.95 11.75
CA LEU A 82 -11.25 15.40 12.89
C LEU A 82 -11.62 16.48 13.91
N ALA A 83 -10.71 17.41 14.23
CA ALA A 83 -10.99 18.52 15.15
C ALA A 83 -12.12 19.43 14.65
N HIS A 84 -12.23 19.60 13.33
CA HIS A 84 -13.28 20.39 12.70
C HIS A 84 -14.53 19.58 12.30
N GLN A 85 -14.56 18.28 12.59
CA GLN A 85 -15.73 17.44 12.37
C GLN A 85 -16.93 17.88 13.22
N ASN A 86 -16.70 18.29 14.47
CA ASN A 86 -17.75 18.81 15.36
C ASN A 86 -18.37 20.13 14.86
N ARG A 87 -17.67 20.84 13.97
CA ARG A 87 -18.20 22.03 13.28
C ARG A 87 -18.90 21.69 11.95
N HIS A 88 -19.05 20.39 11.66
CA HIS A 88 -19.69 19.85 10.47
C HIS A 88 -19.20 20.48 9.16
N LEU A 89 -17.89 20.68 9.02
CA LEU A 89 -17.29 21.22 7.79
C LEU A 89 -17.02 20.07 6.78
N PRO A 90 -17.83 19.87 5.72
CA PRO A 90 -17.59 18.82 4.72
C PRO A 90 -16.41 19.14 3.79
N ILE A 91 -16.02 20.42 3.75
CA ILE A 91 -14.88 20.97 3.03
C ILE A 91 -14.39 22.24 3.74
N PHE A 92 -13.07 22.44 3.78
CA PHE A 92 -12.46 23.66 4.32
C PHE A 92 -11.23 24.08 3.53
N THR A 93 -10.80 25.33 3.73
CA THR A 93 -9.70 25.96 2.99
C THR A 93 -8.49 26.18 3.87
N LEU A 94 -7.33 25.73 3.41
CA LEU A 94 -6.01 26.08 3.93
C LEU A 94 -5.37 27.12 3.01
N VAL A 95 -4.84 28.19 3.61
CA VAL A 95 -4.19 29.27 2.88
C VAL A 95 -2.68 29.08 2.93
N LEU A 96 -2.09 28.91 1.75
CA LEU A 96 -0.67 28.64 1.53
C LEU A 96 0.06 29.90 1.02
N PRO A 97 1.40 29.91 0.92
CA PRO A 97 2.16 31.05 0.43
C PRO A 97 1.70 31.53 -0.94
N PHE A 98 1.91 32.82 -1.20
CA PHE A 98 1.49 33.50 -2.45
C PHE A 98 -0.03 33.48 -2.68
N GLY A 99 -0.83 33.27 -1.63
CA GLY A 99 -2.29 33.25 -1.72
C GLY A 99 -2.84 32.00 -2.41
N ALA A 100 -2.04 30.93 -2.50
CA ALA A 100 -2.52 29.63 -2.96
C ALA A 100 -3.57 29.04 -2.00
N ARG A 101 -4.46 28.21 -2.53
CA ARG A 101 -5.59 27.62 -1.80
C ARG A 101 -5.50 26.11 -1.88
N MET A 102 -5.59 25.45 -0.73
CA MET A 102 -5.78 24.01 -0.63
C MET A 102 -7.13 23.73 0.00
N TYR A 103 -8.03 23.10 -0.75
CA TYR A 103 -9.38 22.75 -0.33
C TYR A 103 -9.40 21.30 0.14
N VAL A 104 -9.57 21.07 1.43
CA VAL A 104 -9.58 19.74 2.03
C VAL A 104 -11.01 19.23 2.13
N VAL A 105 -11.30 18.12 1.46
CA VAL A 105 -12.62 17.47 1.42
C VAL A 105 -12.62 16.28 2.38
N THR A 106 -13.56 16.30 3.32
CA THR A 106 -13.70 15.30 4.40
C THR A 106 -15.02 14.51 4.33
N SER A 107 -15.88 14.84 3.35
CA SER A 107 -17.20 14.22 3.17
C SER A 107 -17.23 13.24 1.98
N PRO A 108 -17.80 12.03 2.14
CA PRO A 108 -17.99 11.09 1.04
C PRO A 108 -18.93 11.61 -0.07
N ALA A 109 -20.00 12.31 0.30
CA ALA A 109 -20.94 12.92 -0.63
C ALA A 109 -20.24 13.95 -1.55
N LEU A 110 -19.44 14.83 -0.94
CA LEU A 110 -18.71 15.87 -1.68
C LEU A 110 -17.57 15.26 -2.51
N THR A 111 -16.95 14.20 -2.02
CA THR A 111 -15.94 13.42 -2.76
C THR A 111 -16.49 12.93 -4.10
N THR A 112 -17.71 12.40 -4.11
CA THR A 112 -18.37 11.96 -5.36
C THR A 112 -18.60 13.13 -6.32
N ALA A 113 -19.00 14.29 -5.80
CA ALA A 113 -19.17 15.50 -6.61
C ALA A 113 -17.85 16.00 -7.23
N VAL A 114 -16.76 16.02 -6.44
CA VAL A 114 -15.40 16.34 -6.92
C VAL A 114 -14.98 15.40 -8.05
N GLN A 115 -15.19 14.09 -7.88
CA GLN A 115 -14.70 13.08 -8.83
C GLN A 115 -15.49 13.00 -10.13
N ARG A 116 -16.74 13.47 -10.14
CA ARG A 116 -17.57 13.56 -11.35
C ARG A 116 -17.27 14.79 -12.21
N LYS A 117 -16.53 15.78 -11.69
CA LYS A 117 -16.16 16.96 -12.47
C LYS A 117 -15.25 16.58 -13.65
N PRO A 118 -15.41 17.26 -14.80
CA PRO A 118 -14.55 17.03 -15.96
C PRO A 118 -13.11 17.50 -15.67
N ALA A 119 -12.13 16.86 -16.32
CA ALA A 119 -10.72 17.16 -16.12
C ALA A 119 -10.33 18.61 -16.49
N ARG A 120 -11.09 19.24 -17.41
CA ARG A 120 -10.93 20.66 -17.77
C ARG A 120 -11.24 21.62 -16.62
N GLU A 121 -11.99 21.18 -15.62
CA GLU A 121 -12.27 21.95 -14.40
C GLU A 121 -11.39 21.47 -13.24
N LEU A 122 -11.40 20.16 -12.95
CA LEU A 122 -10.63 19.53 -11.87
C LEU A 122 -9.78 18.39 -12.42
N SER A 123 -8.50 18.67 -12.70
CA SER A 123 -7.58 17.69 -13.28
C SER A 123 -6.86 16.87 -12.21
N ALA A 124 -6.94 15.54 -12.31
CA ALA A 124 -6.14 14.64 -11.48
C ALA A 124 -4.69 14.52 -11.95
N ASN A 125 -4.47 14.67 -13.24
CA ASN A 125 -3.20 14.34 -13.86
C ASN A 125 -2.27 15.57 -13.96
N ALA A 126 -2.81 16.80 -13.86
CA ALA A 126 -2.03 18.02 -14.07
C ALA A 126 -0.80 18.17 -13.15
N MET A 127 -0.86 17.63 -11.93
CA MET A 127 0.29 17.66 -11.00
C MET A 127 1.26 16.49 -11.20
N LEU A 128 0.81 15.42 -11.86
CA LEU A 128 1.53 14.14 -11.92
C LEU A 128 2.89 14.25 -12.62
N PRO A 129 3.05 14.90 -13.80
CA PRO A 129 4.36 14.98 -14.47
C PRO A 129 5.45 15.59 -13.60
N GLY A 130 5.13 16.67 -12.86
CA GLY A 130 6.09 17.32 -11.97
C GLY A 130 6.51 16.46 -10.78
N VAL A 131 5.58 15.67 -10.23
CA VAL A 131 5.85 14.72 -9.15
C VAL A 131 6.71 13.56 -9.67
N VAL A 132 6.28 12.92 -10.77
CA VAL A 132 6.98 11.79 -11.37
C VAL A 132 8.40 12.17 -11.78
N LYS A 133 8.60 13.35 -12.40
CA LYS A 133 9.93 13.85 -12.79
C LYS A 133 10.88 13.92 -11.61
N ARG A 134 10.44 14.44 -10.45
CA ARG A 134 11.29 14.59 -9.26
C ARG A 134 11.62 13.25 -8.61
N ILE A 135 10.60 12.42 -8.40
CA ILE A 135 10.75 11.13 -7.72
C ILE A 135 11.56 10.16 -8.58
N MET A 136 11.18 9.99 -9.85
CA MET A 136 11.82 9.04 -10.77
C MET A 136 13.09 9.59 -11.41
N GLY A 137 13.35 10.89 -11.33
CA GLY A 137 14.51 11.52 -11.95
C GLY A 137 14.46 11.45 -13.47
N LEU A 138 13.29 11.71 -14.07
CA LEU A 138 13.14 11.71 -15.53
C LEU A 138 13.97 12.82 -16.16
N ASP A 139 14.62 12.50 -17.28
CA ASP A 139 15.24 13.49 -18.15
C ASP A 139 14.18 14.44 -18.75
N GLU A 140 14.62 15.59 -19.28
CA GLU A 140 13.70 16.61 -19.77
C GLU A 140 12.86 16.11 -20.95
N GLU A 141 13.45 15.32 -21.85
CA GLU A 141 12.78 14.79 -23.04
C GLU A 141 11.66 13.82 -22.65
N THR A 142 11.96 12.83 -21.82
CA THR A 142 10.97 11.89 -21.26
C THR A 142 9.92 12.63 -20.44
N GLY A 143 10.31 13.65 -19.68
CA GLY A 143 9.41 14.50 -18.92
C GLY A 143 8.38 15.24 -19.78
N GLU A 144 8.80 15.77 -20.94
CA GLU A 144 7.88 16.40 -21.89
C GLU A 144 6.93 15.38 -22.53
N ILE A 145 7.42 14.17 -22.86
CA ILE A 145 6.55 13.10 -23.40
C ILE A 145 5.45 12.74 -22.39
N VAL A 146 5.78 12.62 -21.10
CA VAL A 146 4.81 12.35 -20.03
C VAL A 146 3.80 13.50 -19.85
N ARG A 147 4.20 14.74 -20.12
CA ARG A 147 3.30 15.90 -20.04
C ARG A 147 2.31 15.97 -21.22
N ARG A 148 2.68 15.46 -22.41
CA ARG A 148 1.81 15.44 -23.60
C ARG A 148 0.52 14.66 -23.31
N GLY A 149 -0.63 15.29 -23.54
CA GLY A 149 -1.96 14.70 -23.34
C GLY A 149 -2.51 14.80 -21.90
N VAL A 150 -1.75 15.36 -20.95
CA VAL A 150 -2.23 15.60 -19.56
C VAL A 150 -3.00 16.92 -19.43
N ASP A 151 -2.64 17.93 -20.21
CA ASP A 151 -3.13 19.31 -20.06
C ASP A 151 -4.46 19.58 -20.78
N GLY A 152 -5.09 18.55 -21.38
CA GLY A 152 -6.33 18.71 -22.16
C GLY A 152 -6.16 19.52 -23.45
N THR A 153 -4.93 19.89 -23.81
CA THR A 153 -4.56 20.54 -25.07
C THR A 153 -4.43 19.51 -26.19
N ASN A 154 -5.53 18.85 -26.53
CA ASN A 154 -5.60 18.15 -27.81
C ASN A 154 -5.79 19.19 -28.92
N GLY A 155 -4.82 19.32 -29.82
CA GLY A 155 -5.01 20.03 -31.10
C GLY A 155 -4.01 21.11 -31.49
N GLY A 156 -2.74 21.04 -31.06
CA GLY A 156 -1.68 21.85 -31.68
C GLY A 156 -1.03 21.11 -32.85
N GLU A 157 -1.36 21.51 -34.07
CA GLU A 157 -0.61 21.13 -35.29
C GLU A 157 0.88 21.43 -35.07
N GLY A 158 1.74 20.40 -35.04
CA GLY A 158 3.19 20.62 -35.05
C GLY A 158 4.08 19.69 -34.24
N GLY A 159 3.58 18.62 -33.61
CA GLY A 159 4.46 17.75 -32.83
C GLY A 159 4.02 16.30 -32.75
N GLY A 160 4.53 15.45 -33.65
CA GLY A 160 4.88 14.02 -33.49
C GLY A 160 3.98 13.06 -32.69
N GLY A 161 2.73 13.40 -32.35
CA GLY A 161 1.79 12.51 -31.70
C GLY A 161 1.21 11.51 -32.70
N LYS A 162 0.93 10.28 -32.26
CA LYS A 162 0.05 9.38 -33.01
C LYS A 162 -1.25 10.12 -33.36
N ALA A 163 -1.78 9.86 -34.57
CA ALA A 163 -2.97 10.51 -35.13
C ALA A 163 -4.21 10.49 -34.21
N ASP A 164 -4.21 9.63 -33.18
CA ASP A 164 -5.30 9.42 -32.23
C ASP A 164 -5.36 10.45 -31.08
N GLY A 165 -4.35 11.32 -30.92
CA GLY A 165 -4.36 12.41 -29.93
C GLY A 165 -4.30 11.98 -28.45
N LYS A 166 -3.88 10.74 -28.14
CA LYS A 166 -3.78 10.22 -26.77
C LYS A 166 -2.34 10.30 -26.23
N GLY A 167 -2.21 10.71 -24.97
CA GLY A 167 -0.92 10.80 -24.27
C GLY A 167 -0.43 9.44 -23.75
N VAL A 168 0.87 9.31 -23.50
CA VAL A 168 1.50 8.05 -23.03
C VAL A 168 0.87 7.52 -21.73
N LEU A 169 0.47 8.40 -20.83
CA LEU A 169 -0.15 8.03 -19.56
C LEU A 169 -1.53 7.39 -19.75
N GLU A 170 -2.31 7.86 -20.73
CA GLU A 170 -3.62 7.29 -21.05
C GLU A 170 -3.46 5.89 -21.65
N ASP A 171 -2.53 5.72 -22.59
CA ASP A 171 -2.24 4.43 -23.23
C ASP A 171 -1.76 3.39 -22.20
N LEU A 172 -0.81 3.79 -21.34
CA LEU A 172 -0.31 2.92 -20.27
C LEU A 172 -1.43 2.58 -19.27
N HIS A 173 -2.25 3.55 -18.88
CA HIS A 173 -3.36 3.32 -17.95
C HIS A 173 -4.42 2.40 -18.56
N GLY A 174 -4.82 2.62 -19.81
CA GLY A 174 -5.77 1.77 -20.54
C GLY A 174 -5.28 0.33 -20.66
N MET A 175 -4.00 0.14 -20.99
CA MET A 175 -3.37 -1.18 -21.03
C MET A 175 -3.38 -1.85 -19.65
N MET A 176 -2.97 -1.14 -18.59
CA MET A 176 -2.97 -1.68 -17.22
C MET A 176 -4.37 -2.11 -16.76
N VAL A 177 -5.39 -1.29 -17.03
CA VAL A 177 -6.79 -1.63 -16.69
C VAL A 177 -7.27 -2.85 -17.48
N GLY A 178 -6.83 -3.03 -18.72
CA GLY A 178 -7.15 -4.21 -19.52
C GLY A 178 -6.53 -5.51 -18.97
N TYR A 179 -5.31 -5.46 -18.43
CA TYR A 179 -4.64 -6.63 -17.84
C TYR A 179 -5.07 -6.94 -16.40
N LEU A 180 -5.29 -5.90 -15.59
CA LEU A 180 -5.57 -6.02 -14.15
C LEU A 180 -7.07 -5.97 -13.82
N GLY A 181 -7.93 -5.79 -14.84
CA GLY A 181 -9.37 -5.93 -14.74
C GLY A 181 -9.79 -7.40 -14.62
N VAL A 182 -11.01 -7.64 -14.15
CA VAL A 182 -11.56 -8.99 -14.01
C VAL A 182 -11.56 -9.71 -15.36
N GLY A 183 -10.90 -10.86 -15.43
CA GLY A 183 -10.78 -11.67 -16.64
C GLY A 183 -9.56 -12.60 -16.61
N LYS A 184 -9.39 -13.39 -17.67
CA LYS A 184 -8.38 -14.45 -17.76
C LYS A 184 -6.94 -13.97 -17.52
N ASN A 185 -6.58 -12.78 -18.01
CA ASN A 185 -5.24 -12.21 -17.83
C ASN A 185 -4.93 -11.96 -16.35
N LEU A 186 -5.91 -11.44 -15.60
CA LEU A 186 -5.78 -11.22 -14.16
C LEU A 186 -5.69 -12.56 -13.42
N ASP A 187 -6.54 -13.53 -13.77
CA ASP A 187 -6.55 -14.84 -13.12
C ASP A 187 -5.19 -15.54 -13.29
N GLN A 188 -4.63 -15.53 -14.51
CA GLN A 188 -3.30 -16.08 -14.78
C GLN A 188 -2.20 -15.36 -14.00
N LEU A 189 -2.17 -14.02 -14.04
CA LEU A 189 -1.15 -13.24 -13.33
C LEU A 189 -1.23 -13.45 -11.81
N THR A 190 -2.44 -13.52 -11.27
CA THR A 190 -2.69 -13.81 -9.85
C THR A 190 -2.21 -15.22 -9.49
N ALA A 191 -2.46 -16.20 -10.37
CA ALA A 191 -2.01 -17.58 -10.17
C ALA A 191 -0.49 -17.67 -10.05
N GLU A 192 0.22 -17.03 -10.99
CA GLU A 192 1.67 -16.99 -11.00
C GLU A 192 2.22 -16.25 -9.78
N ALA A 193 1.59 -15.14 -9.38
CA ALA A 193 1.98 -14.37 -8.19
C ALA A 193 1.86 -15.18 -6.89
N VAL A 194 0.71 -15.81 -6.66
CA VAL A 194 0.50 -16.61 -5.44
C VAL A 194 1.41 -17.84 -5.45
N ARG A 195 1.64 -18.49 -6.60
CA ARG A 195 2.61 -19.60 -6.71
C ARG A 195 4.03 -19.16 -6.39
N ALA A 196 4.45 -18.00 -6.89
CA ALA A 196 5.78 -17.47 -6.60
C ALA A 196 5.94 -17.18 -5.11
N LEU A 197 4.95 -16.54 -4.47
CA LEU A 197 4.95 -16.29 -3.01
C LEU A 197 5.01 -17.59 -2.20
N VAL A 198 4.22 -18.60 -2.56
CA VAL A 198 4.24 -19.92 -1.92
C VAL A 198 5.60 -20.60 -2.13
N GLY A 199 6.22 -20.46 -3.31
CA GLY A 199 7.54 -20.99 -3.60
C GLY A 199 8.66 -20.35 -2.77
N GLU A 200 8.65 -19.02 -2.61
CA GLU A 200 9.61 -18.32 -1.72
C GLU A 200 9.40 -18.76 -0.25
N MET A 201 8.14 -18.98 0.15
CA MET A 201 7.80 -19.49 1.47
C MET A 201 8.26 -20.94 1.69
N ASP A 202 8.16 -21.80 0.67
CA ASP A 202 8.69 -23.16 0.67
C ASP A 202 10.21 -23.16 0.84
N GLY A 203 10.91 -22.32 0.06
CA GLY A 203 12.37 -22.17 0.15
C GLY A 203 12.84 -21.74 1.56
N PHE A 204 12.08 -20.85 2.20
CA PHE A 204 12.35 -20.44 3.58
C PHE A 204 12.18 -21.59 4.59
N LEU A 205 11.12 -22.39 4.46
CA LEU A 205 10.84 -23.51 5.36
C LEU A 205 11.78 -24.71 5.16
N ASP A 206 12.17 -24.99 3.92
CA ASP A 206 13.08 -26.09 3.57
C ASP A 206 14.54 -25.78 3.99
N GLY A 207 14.80 -24.59 4.56
CA GLY A 207 16.12 -24.17 5.04
C GLY A 207 17.11 -23.91 3.91
N ASP A 208 16.62 -23.74 2.68
CA ASP A 208 17.48 -23.56 1.52
C ASP A 208 18.19 -22.20 1.63
N VAL A 209 19.52 -22.26 1.78
CA VAL A 209 20.40 -21.11 1.98
C VAL A 209 20.28 -20.10 0.83
N SER A 210 19.77 -20.54 -0.33
CA SER A 210 19.47 -19.76 -1.54
C SER A 210 18.41 -18.66 -1.35
N SER A 211 17.47 -18.84 -0.41
CA SER A 211 16.38 -17.88 -0.11
C SER A 211 16.59 -17.12 1.21
N SER A 212 17.50 -17.61 2.07
CA SER A 212 17.61 -17.14 3.46
C SER A 212 18.51 -15.93 3.70
N THR A 213 19.14 -15.36 2.67
CA THR A 213 19.98 -14.16 2.86
C THR A 213 19.11 -12.90 2.90
N MET A 214 18.29 -12.78 3.95
CA MET A 214 17.87 -11.47 4.43
C MET A 214 19.12 -10.62 4.67
N PRO A 215 19.18 -9.34 4.25
CA PRO A 215 20.30 -8.49 4.60
C PRO A 215 20.44 -8.47 6.13
N ALA A 216 21.58 -8.95 6.62
CA ALA A 216 21.86 -9.01 8.05
C ALA A 216 21.80 -7.60 8.65
N SER A 217 20.86 -7.37 9.55
CA SER A 217 20.97 -6.30 10.52
C SER A 217 22.03 -6.71 11.56
N GLU A 218 23.25 -6.21 11.35
CA GLU A 218 24.46 -6.35 12.18
C GLU A 218 25.06 -7.78 12.35
N PRO A 219 26.39 -7.94 12.20
CA PRO A 219 27.06 -9.23 12.37
C PRO A 219 27.22 -9.55 13.86
N ILE A 220 26.49 -10.55 14.36
CA ILE A 220 26.79 -11.17 15.67
C ILE A 220 27.86 -12.24 15.45
N SER A 221 28.94 -12.11 16.19
CA SER A 221 30.14 -12.94 16.13
C SER A 221 29.89 -14.43 16.41
N LEU A 222 30.49 -15.24 15.54
CA LEU A 222 30.74 -16.68 15.61
C LEU A 222 30.90 -17.25 17.03
N HIS A 223 30.06 -18.25 17.37
CA HIS A 223 30.42 -19.57 17.92
C HIS A 223 29.18 -20.32 18.48
N GLN A 224 28.29 -20.88 17.64
CA GLN A 224 27.44 -22.05 18.00
C GLN A 224 26.64 -22.62 16.81
N GLU A 225 27.32 -23.18 15.82
CA GLU A 225 26.74 -23.60 14.53
C GLU A 225 25.82 -24.85 14.51
N GLU A 226 25.40 -25.44 15.63
CA GLU A 226 24.62 -26.71 15.57
C GLU A 226 23.34 -26.79 16.42
N ARG A 227 22.78 -25.67 16.92
CA ARG A 227 21.47 -25.68 17.64
C ARG A 227 20.46 -24.59 17.26
N GLU A 228 20.76 -23.71 16.30
CA GLU A 228 20.02 -22.45 16.14
C GLU A 228 19.09 -22.36 14.90
N SER A 229 18.93 -23.42 14.10
CA SER A 229 18.09 -23.32 12.88
C SER A 229 16.58 -23.16 13.17
N GLU A 230 16.07 -23.73 14.27
CA GLU A 230 14.65 -23.70 14.66
C GLU A 230 14.24 -22.47 15.50
N ASN A 231 15.19 -21.63 15.94
CA ASN A 231 14.94 -20.56 16.90
C ASN A 231 15.31 -19.17 16.39
N ARG A 232 15.57 -19.01 15.09
CA ARG A 232 15.88 -17.70 14.48
C ARG A 232 14.71 -16.74 14.68
N THR A 233 15.06 -15.57 15.24
CA THR A 233 14.13 -14.45 15.39
C THR A 233 14.22 -13.58 14.14
N HIS A 234 13.07 -13.15 13.64
CA HIS A 234 12.94 -12.34 12.45
C HIS A 234 12.15 -11.07 12.78
N ASP A 235 12.46 -9.96 12.12
CA ASP A 235 11.52 -8.85 12.05
C ASP A 235 10.48 -9.16 10.96
N LEU A 236 9.20 -9.15 11.35
CA LEU A 236 8.10 -9.56 10.48
C LEU A 236 7.98 -8.66 9.24
N LEU A 237 8.19 -7.34 9.35
CA LEU A 237 8.01 -6.44 8.21
C LEU A 237 9.09 -6.65 7.13
N PRO A 238 10.41 -6.62 7.44
CA PRO A 238 11.44 -6.99 6.48
C PRO A 238 11.23 -8.38 5.87
N TRP A 239 10.80 -9.37 6.65
CA TRP A 239 10.54 -10.72 6.15
C TRP A 239 9.42 -10.74 5.10
N VAL A 240 8.28 -10.10 5.37
CA VAL A 240 7.17 -10.01 4.39
C VAL A 240 7.61 -9.23 3.15
N ARG A 241 8.33 -8.13 3.32
CA ARG A 241 8.87 -7.32 2.22
C ARG A 241 9.75 -8.13 1.28
N HIS A 242 10.65 -8.92 1.84
CA HIS A 242 11.56 -9.75 1.06
C HIS A 242 10.80 -10.77 0.20
N LEU A 243 9.85 -11.50 0.80
CA LEU A 243 9.05 -12.49 0.09
C LEU A 243 8.24 -11.85 -1.06
N VAL A 244 7.57 -10.73 -0.77
CA VAL A 244 6.74 -10.02 -1.77
C VAL A 244 7.60 -9.42 -2.88
N MET A 245 8.78 -8.85 -2.55
CA MET A 245 9.74 -8.34 -3.53
C MET A 245 10.22 -9.46 -4.46
N CYS A 246 10.69 -10.57 -3.92
CA CYS A 246 11.23 -11.69 -4.71
C CYS A 246 10.16 -12.29 -5.63
N ALA A 247 8.97 -12.56 -5.08
CA ALA A 247 7.86 -13.09 -5.87
C ALA A 247 7.40 -12.11 -6.95
N SER A 248 7.21 -10.82 -6.62
CA SER A 248 6.80 -9.80 -7.58
C SER A 248 7.82 -9.60 -8.69
N ALA A 249 9.11 -9.54 -8.35
CA ALA A 249 10.19 -9.40 -9.33
C ALA A 249 10.25 -10.60 -10.27
N ARG A 250 10.09 -11.81 -9.74
CA ARG A 250 10.06 -13.05 -10.54
C ARG A 250 8.87 -13.11 -11.47
N VAL A 251 7.68 -12.74 -10.99
CA VAL A 251 6.44 -12.83 -11.78
C VAL A 251 6.41 -11.76 -12.86
N LEU A 252 6.75 -10.52 -12.53
CA LEU A 252 6.67 -9.41 -13.47
C LEU A 252 7.82 -9.42 -14.48
N TYR A 253 9.06 -9.67 -14.03
CA TYR A 253 10.27 -9.52 -14.84
C TYR A 253 10.93 -10.85 -15.20
N GLY A 254 10.35 -11.98 -14.79
CA GLY A 254 10.85 -13.31 -15.11
C GLY A 254 12.02 -13.75 -14.21
N PRO A 255 12.61 -14.92 -14.51
CA PRO A 255 13.68 -15.52 -13.70
C PRO A 255 14.98 -14.70 -13.72
N ARG A 256 15.25 -13.95 -14.80
CA ARG A 256 16.45 -13.09 -14.96
C ARG A 256 16.19 -11.63 -14.59
N ASN A 257 15.35 -11.39 -13.60
CA ASN A 257 15.04 -10.04 -13.13
C ASN A 257 16.27 -9.36 -12.47
N PRO A 258 16.28 -8.02 -12.34
CA PRO A 258 17.42 -7.28 -11.80
C PRO A 258 17.90 -7.75 -10.42
N PHE A 259 16.97 -8.13 -9.52
CA PHE A 259 17.29 -8.53 -8.16
C PHE A 259 17.94 -9.91 -8.09
N THR A 260 17.41 -10.88 -8.86
CA THR A 260 17.98 -12.23 -8.95
C THR A 260 19.39 -12.20 -9.54
N VAL A 261 19.58 -11.46 -10.63
CA VAL A 261 20.90 -11.35 -11.29
C VAL A 261 21.94 -10.74 -10.33
N GLU A 262 21.57 -9.70 -9.57
CA GLU A 262 22.50 -9.09 -8.63
C GLU A 262 22.83 -10.02 -7.45
N ARG A 263 21.82 -10.72 -6.91
CA ARG A 263 22.02 -11.71 -5.84
C ARG A 263 22.97 -12.82 -6.29
N GLU A 264 22.84 -13.30 -7.53
CA GLU A 264 23.72 -14.31 -8.10
C GLU A 264 25.17 -13.82 -8.21
N LYS A 265 25.38 -12.56 -8.66
CA LYS A 265 26.71 -11.94 -8.71
C LYS A 265 27.33 -11.82 -7.31
N GLN A 266 26.57 -11.34 -6.34
CA GLN A 266 27.04 -11.21 -4.96
C GLN A 266 27.47 -12.57 -4.39
N ARG A 267 26.68 -13.62 -4.65
CA ARG A 267 27.03 -14.99 -4.24
C ARG A 267 28.32 -15.47 -4.90
N GLN A 268 28.49 -15.24 -6.20
CA GLN A 268 29.71 -15.59 -6.92
C GLN A 268 30.93 -14.84 -6.36
N ASN A 269 30.79 -13.55 -6.07
CA ASN A 269 31.84 -12.72 -5.47
C ASN A 269 32.23 -13.22 -4.07
N GLN A 270 31.25 -13.53 -3.21
CA GLN A 270 31.50 -14.09 -1.87
C GLN A 270 32.21 -15.44 -1.94
N GLN A 271 31.83 -16.31 -2.88
CA GLN A 271 32.48 -17.60 -3.09
C GLN A 271 33.93 -17.45 -3.58
N GLN A 272 34.21 -16.47 -4.44
CA GLN A 272 35.56 -16.17 -4.90
C GLN A 272 36.44 -15.55 -3.81
N GLN A 273 35.89 -14.68 -2.96
CA GLN A 273 36.60 -14.09 -1.82
C GLN A 273 36.99 -15.13 -0.77
N GLN A 274 36.12 -16.11 -0.48
CA GLN A 274 36.43 -17.21 0.42
C GLN A 274 37.58 -18.12 -0.10
N GLN A 275 37.83 -18.12 -1.42
CA GLN A 275 38.92 -18.88 -2.04
C GLN A 275 40.25 -18.10 -2.11
N HIS A 276 40.24 -16.77 -2.02
CA HIS A 276 41.43 -15.91 -2.10
C HIS A 276 41.65 -15.09 -0.81
N SER A 277 41.64 -15.77 0.34
CA SER A 277 42.00 -15.19 1.63
C SER A 277 43.50 -14.81 1.65
N GLY A 278 43.81 -13.57 1.29
CA GLY A 278 45.18 -13.07 1.26
C GLY A 278 45.39 -11.58 0.94
N ASP A 279 44.38 -10.85 0.46
CA ASP A 279 44.51 -9.41 0.18
C ASP A 279 43.30 -8.60 0.68
N ASP A 280 43.50 -7.92 1.81
CA ASP A 280 42.49 -7.15 2.56
C ASP A 280 42.12 -5.79 1.93
N THR A 281 42.47 -5.53 0.65
CA THR A 281 42.41 -4.15 0.11
C THR A 281 41.24 -3.83 -0.82
N VAL A 282 40.30 -4.74 -1.08
CA VAL A 282 39.16 -4.43 -1.96
C VAL A 282 37.86 -4.23 -1.17
N LYS A 283 37.62 -3.00 -0.71
CA LYS A 283 36.28 -2.55 -0.32
C LYS A 283 35.43 -2.36 -1.59
N HIS A 284 34.86 -3.45 -2.10
CA HIS A 284 33.79 -3.34 -3.08
C HIS A 284 32.55 -2.77 -2.38
N GLN A 285 32.07 -1.63 -2.89
CA GLN A 285 30.84 -1.00 -2.45
C GLN A 285 29.66 -1.73 -3.12
N ASP A 286 29.50 -3.02 -2.83
CA ASP A 286 28.46 -3.86 -3.43
C ASP A 286 27.14 -3.56 -2.72
N GLY A 287 26.35 -2.67 -3.32
CA GLY A 287 25.02 -2.31 -2.83
C GLY A 287 24.04 -3.46 -3.01
N ASN A 288 23.33 -3.84 -1.95
CA ASN A 288 22.17 -4.72 -2.06
C ASN A 288 21.01 -3.94 -2.70
N LEU A 289 20.57 -4.35 -3.90
CA LEU A 289 19.48 -3.69 -4.63
C LEU A 289 18.16 -3.67 -3.85
N GLU A 290 17.90 -4.65 -3.00
CA GLU A 290 16.71 -4.65 -2.13
C GLU A 290 16.82 -3.56 -1.08
N THR A 291 17.98 -3.42 -0.43
CA THR A 291 18.25 -2.32 0.50
C THR A 291 18.18 -0.97 -0.21
N ASP A 292 18.67 -0.88 -1.44
CA ASP A 292 18.54 0.34 -2.26
C ASP A 292 17.09 0.68 -2.57
N PHE A 293 16.27 -0.32 -2.88
CA PHE A 293 14.85 -0.11 -3.12
C PHE A 293 14.16 0.53 -1.92
N TRP A 294 14.37 0.00 -0.71
CA TRP A 294 13.77 0.56 0.51
C TRP A 294 14.38 1.92 0.87
N ASN A 295 15.70 2.10 0.73
CA ASN A 295 16.34 3.41 0.92
C ASN A 295 15.74 4.49 0.00
N TRP A 296 15.39 4.13 -1.24
CA TRP A 296 14.72 5.01 -2.18
C TRP A 296 13.26 5.29 -1.79
N ASP A 297 12.50 4.26 -1.42
CA ASP A 297 11.10 4.35 -0.97
C ASP A 297 10.93 5.22 0.30
N HIS A 298 11.75 4.99 1.33
CA HIS A 298 11.71 5.81 2.55
C HIS A 298 12.14 7.27 2.31
N GLY A 299 12.87 7.54 1.23
CA GLY A 299 13.36 8.86 0.88
C GLY A 299 12.54 9.63 -0.17
N LEU A 300 11.38 9.14 -0.60
CA LEU A 300 10.57 9.79 -1.64
C LEU A 300 10.17 11.23 -1.27
N GLY A 301 9.88 11.49 0.00
CA GLY A 301 9.56 12.82 0.51
C GLY A 301 10.72 13.82 0.31
N GLN A 302 11.96 13.38 0.55
CA GLN A 302 13.16 14.20 0.34
C GLN A 302 13.39 14.48 -1.15
N LEU A 303 13.20 13.48 -2.00
CA LEU A 303 13.30 13.63 -3.45
C LEU A 303 12.25 14.59 -4.02
N LEU A 304 11.05 14.60 -3.46
CA LEU A 304 9.96 15.48 -3.90
C LEU A 304 10.27 16.97 -3.69
N ILE A 305 11.05 17.32 -2.66
CA ILE A 305 11.50 18.71 -2.41
C ILE A 305 12.33 19.22 -3.60
N GLY A 306 13.16 18.35 -4.20
CA GLY A 306 13.83 18.62 -5.47
C GLY A 306 14.97 19.65 -5.43
N ILE A 307 15.42 20.08 -4.24
CA ILE A 307 16.53 21.03 -4.08
C ILE A 307 17.84 20.25 -4.09
N TRP A 308 18.59 20.23 -5.20
CA TRP A 308 19.85 19.48 -5.36
C TRP A 308 19.83 18.08 -4.71
N PRO A 309 19.00 17.15 -5.22
CA PRO A 309 18.72 15.88 -4.55
C PRO A 309 19.95 14.99 -4.36
N SER A 310 20.99 15.13 -5.19
CA SER A 310 22.27 14.44 -5.00
C SER A 310 22.99 14.81 -3.69
N VAL A 311 22.67 15.96 -3.11
CA VAL A 311 23.25 16.46 -1.85
C VAL A 311 22.24 16.37 -0.72
N THR A 312 21.03 16.89 -0.91
CA THR A 312 20.01 16.99 0.15
C THR A 312 19.28 15.68 0.42
N ALA A 313 19.23 14.78 -0.57
CA ALA A 313 18.58 13.49 -0.52
C ALA A 313 19.55 12.39 -1.01
N ARG A 314 20.82 12.48 -0.58
CA ARG A 314 21.94 11.71 -1.14
C ARG A 314 21.70 10.20 -1.15
N VAL A 315 21.21 9.63 -0.04
CA VAL A 315 20.94 8.20 0.10
C VAL A 315 19.87 7.73 -0.90
N PRO A 316 18.63 8.26 -0.88
CA PRO A 316 17.60 7.84 -1.84
C PRO A 316 17.93 8.19 -3.29
N TYR A 317 18.68 9.28 -3.53
CA TYR A 317 19.12 9.65 -4.88
C TYR A 317 20.05 8.58 -5.47
N HIS A 318 21.12 8.20 -4.77
CA HIS A 318 22.07 7.21 -5.29
C HIS A 318 21.47 5.81 -5.33
N ALA A 319 20.59 5.47 -4.38
CA ALA A 319 19.86 4.21 -4.41
C ALA A 319 18.98 4.09 -5.66
N ARG A 320 18.23 5.16 -6.01
CA ARG A 320 17.48 5.24 -7.27
C ARG A 320 18.35 5.02 -8.50
N GLU A 321 19.49 5.72 -8.60
CA GLU A 321 20.35 5.59 -9.78
C GLU A 321 20.94 4.19 -9.94
N ARG A 322 21.27 3.48 -8.84
CA ARG A 322 21.70 2.07 -8.90
C ARG A 322 20.58 1.14 -9.36
N LEU A 323 19.36 1.33 -8.86
CA LEU A 323 18.18 0.57 -9.32
C LEU A 323 17.93 0.80 -10.82
N VAL A 324 17.97 2.05 -11.27
CA VAL A 324 17.80 2.40 -12.69
C VAL A 324 18.88 1.74 -13.54
N ALA A 325 20.14 1.71 -13.10
CA ALA A 325 21.22 1.02 -13.81
C ALA A 325 20.98 -0.51 -13.92
N ALA A 326 20.44 -1.13 -12.87
CA ALA A 326 20.09 -2.56 -12.89
C ALA A 326 18.94 -2.84 -13.88
N PHE A 327 17.88 -2.02 -13.86
CA PHE A 327 16.79 -2.10 -14.84
C PHE A 327 17.25 -1.80 -16.26
N ARG A 328 18.19 -0.87 -16.44
CA ARG A 328 18.79 -0.56 -17.72
C ARG A 328 19.50 -1.78 -18.32
N THR A 329 20.33 -2.44 -17.51
CA THR A 329 21.02 -3.69 -17.90
C THR A 329 20.02 -4.77 -18.32
N TYR A 330 18.94 -4.93 -17.56
CA TYR A 330 17.86 -5.88 -17.88
C TYR A 330 17.16 -5.58 -19.22
N ILE A 331 16.88 -4.31 -19.51
CA ILE A 331 16.25 -3.88 -20.76
C ILE A 331 17.20 -4.04 -21.95
N ASP A 332 18.47 -3.65 -21.79
CA ASP A 332 19.48 -3.75 -22.85
C ASP A 332 19.76 -5.23 -23.21
N ALA A 333 19.77 -6.10 -22.20
CA ALA A 333 19.89 -7.55 -22.38
C ALA A 333 18.63 -8.23 -22.94
N LYS A 334 17.53 -7.49 -23.11
CA LYS A 334 16.23 -7.99 -23.60
C LYS A 334 15.69 -9.17 -22.81
N HIS A 335 16.00 -9.26 -21.52
CA HIS A 335 15.51 -10.33 -20.65
C HIS A 335 13.98 -10.35 -20.49
N TYR A 336 13.29 -9.29 -20.92
CA TYR A 336 11.83 -9.22 -20.95
C TYR A 336 11.19 -9.91 -22.16
N GLU A 337 11.96 -10.28 -23.20
CA GLU A 337 11.43 -10.95 -24.39
C GLU A 337 11.25 -12.47 -24.11
N PRO A 338 10.15 -13.09 -24.56
CA PRO A 338 10.00 -14.54 -24.47
C PRO A 338 11.01 -15.23 -25.38
N GLU A 339 11.62 -16.35 -24.93
CA GLU A 339 12.67 -17.04 -25.70
C GLU A 339 12.14 -17.73 -26.97
N ASP A 340 10.84 -18.05 -27.01
CA ASP A 340 10.19 -18.67 -28.17
C ASP A 340 9.62 -17.62 -29.16
N LYS A 341 10.25 -17.55 -30.34
CA LYS A 341 9.84 -16.65 -31.43
C LYS A 341 8.44 -16.94 -32.00
N HIS A 342 7.86 -18.11 -31.75
CA HIS A 342 6.51 -18.47 -32.23
C HIS A 342 5.37 -17.81 -31.45
N THR A 343 5.57 -17.53 -30.15
CA THR A 343 4.57 -16.88 -29.28
C THR A 343 4.50 -15.37 -29.53
N SER A 344 5.59 -14.79 -30.05
CA SER A 344 5.69 -13.37 -30.40
C SER A 344 4.72 -12.96 -31.52
N THR A 345 4.40 -13.87 -32.45
CA THR A 345 3.48 -13.60 -33.57
C THR A 345 2.03 -13.53 -33.10
N VAL A 346 1.63 -14.35 -32.12
CA VAL A 346 0.28 -14.37 -31.54
C VAL A 346 -0.01 -13.13 -30.68
N LEU A 347 0.98 -12.67 -29.90
CA LEU A 347 0.86 -11.44 -29.10
C LEU A 347 0.87 -10.16 -29.96
N SER A 348 1.56 -10.18 -31.11
CA SER A 348 1.60 -9.05 -32.05
C SER A 348 0.32 -8.89 -32.88
N SER A 349 -0.41 -9.99 -33.14
CA SER A 349 -1.58 -10.01 -34.03
C SER A 349 -2.91 -9.72 -33.32
N SER A 350 -3.00 -9.89 -32.00
CA SER A 350 -4.24 -9.66 -31.23
C SER A 350 -4.52 -8.18 -30.87
N SER A 351 -3.62 -7.25 -31.18
CA SER A 351 -3.72 -5.84 -30.71
C SER A 351 -4.09 -4.81 -31.80
N ASN A 352 -4.32 -5.24 -33.05
CA ASN A 352 -4.69 -4.32 -34.13
C ASN A 352 -6.20 -4.10 -34.30
N ASP A 353 -7.06 -4.88 -33.64
CA ASP A 353 -8.51 -4.69 -33.70
C ASP A 353 -9.01 -3.86 -32.50
N LYS A 354 -8.99 -2.54 -32.67
CA LYS A 354 -9.79 -1.63 -31.84
C LYS A 354 -11.26 -1.81 -32.20
N TYR A 355 -12.08 -2.11 -31.18
CA TYR A 355 -13.56 -2.11 -31.18
C TYR A 355 -14.29 -3.24 -31.93
N ASN A 356 -14.23 -4.48 -31.43
CA ASN A 356 -15.42 -5.35 -31.39
C ASN A 356 -15.18 -6.61 -30.53
N ILE A 357 -15.61 -6.57 -29.26
CA ILE A 357 -15.78 -7.79 -28.45
C ILE A 357 -17.27 -7.89 -28.15
N ASN A 358 -18.06 -8.37 -29.11
CA ASN A 358 -19.38 -8.95 -28.93
C ASN A 358 -19.94 -9.46 -30.27
N ARG A 359 -19.39 -10.56 -30.78
CA ARG A 359 -20.08 -11.58 -31.60
C ARG A 359 -19.05 -12.60 -32.03
N GLU A 360 -19.12 -13.80 -31.45
CA GLU A 360 -19.34 -15.03 -32.20
C GLU A 360 -19.36 -16.22 -31.25
N SER A 361 -20.57 -16.74 -31.08
CA SER A 361 -20.87 -18.03 -30.48
C SER A 361 -20.51 -19.14 -31.45
N GLY A 362 -19.70 -20.10 -30.97
CA GLY A 362 -19.70 -21.48 -31.46
C GLY A 362 -18.54 -21.85 -32.38
N LYS A 363 -17.54 -22.55 -31.83
CA LYS A 363 -17.19 -23.94 -32.21
C LYS A 363 -16.00 -24.47 -31.39
N THR A 364 -16.31 -25.56 -30.68
CA THR A 364 -15.50 -26.77 -30.38
C THR A 364 -14.16 -26.68 -29.64
N ASN A 365 -14.23 -27.25 -28.42
CA ASN A 365 -13.19 -27.86 -27.60
C ASN A 365 -12.05 -28.55 -28.36
N ARG A 366 -10.81 -28.17 -28.04
CA ARG A 366 -9.71 -29.05 -27.59
C ARG A 366 -8.44 -28.21 -27.47
N GLU A 367 -8.03 -27.93 -26.23
CA GLU A 367 -6.62 -27.81 -25.86
C GLU A 367 -6.54 -27.88 -24.33
N GLN A 368 -6.24 -29.08 -23.85
CA GLN A 368 -5.79 -29.34 -22.49
C GLN A 368 -4.30 -28.98 -22.41
N GLU A 369 -3.97 -28.19 -21.39
CA GLU A 369 -2.78 -28.27 -20.54
C GLU A 369 -1.41 -28.56 -21.18
N HIS A 370 -0.58 -27.50 -21.24
CA HIS A 370 0.72 -27.56 -20.58
C HIS A 370 1.14 -26.17 -20.12
N THR A 371 1.24 -25.98 -18.81
CA THR A 371 1.83 -24.83 -18.12
C THR A 371 3.33 -24.79 -18.43
N GLN A 372 3.71 -24.29 -19.60
CA GLN A 372 5.10 -23.94 -19.88
C GLN A 372 5.45 -22.72 -19.04
N ALA A 373 6.45 -22.88 -18.16
CA ALA A 373 7.07 -21.79 -17.44
C ALA A 373 7.49 -20.70 -18.44
N THR A 374 6.91 -19.50 -18.31
CA THR A 374 7.30 -18.37 -19.15
C THR A 374 8.76 -18.05 -18.90
N THR A 375 9.60 -18.26 -19.91
CA THR A 375 11.06 -17.99 -19.83
C THR A 375 11.38 -16.49 -19.82
N GLY A 376 10.41 -15.62 -20.15
CA GLY A 376 10.51 -14.16 -20.17
C GLY A 376 9.65 -13.44 -19.13
N ALA A 377 9.48 -12.12 -19.29
CA ALA A 377 8.66 -11.28 -18.42
C ALA A 377 7.15 -11.50 -18.62
N ALA A 378 6.35 -11.06 -17.64
CA ALA A 378 4.90 -11.03 -17.77
C ALA A 378 4.47 -10.18 -18.99
N PRO A 379 3.40 -10.57 -19.70
CA PRO A 379 2.91 -9.83 -20.88
C PRO A 379 2.65 -8.34 -20.63
N ILE A 380 2.29 -7.97 -19.39
CA ILE A 380 2.09 -6.58 -18.98
C ILE A 380 3.40 -5.78 -19.09
N VAL A 381 4.54 -6.29 -18.61
CA VAL A 381 5.84 -5.62 -18.67
C VAL A 381 6.32 -5.48 -20.11
N PHE A 382 6.19 -6.54 -20.91
CA PHE A 382 6.51 -6.49 -22.34
C PHE A 382 5.74 -5.36 -23.05
N ASN A 383 4.43 -5.27 -22.81
CA ASN A 383 3.59 -4.24 -23.42
C ASN A 383 3.89 -2.83 -22.90
N ARG A 384 4.25 -2.67 -21.63
CA ARG A 384 4.70 -1.37 -21.07
C ARG A 384 5.94 -0.87 -21.79
N ILE A 385 6.97 -1.72 -21.92
CA ILE A 385 8.22 -1.40 -22.61
C ILE A 385 7.93 -1.05 -24.08
N ARG A 386 7.07 -1.83 -24.76
CA ARG A 386 6.67 -1.57 -26.14
C ARG A 386 5.97 -0.21 -26.30
N ILE A 387 5.02 0.12 -25.42
CA ILE A 387 4.31 1.41 -25.45
C ILE A 387 5.28 2.56 -25.18
N ALA A 388 6.13 2.45 -24.15
CA ALA A 388 7.12 3.47 -23.82
C ALA A 388 8.07 3.75 -25.00
N ARG A 389 8.59 2.71 -25.66
CA ARG A 389 9.39 2.84 -26.89
C ARG A 389 8.62 3.50 -28.03
N ALA A 390 7.35 3.13 -28.23
CA ALA A 390 6.51 3.70 -29.28
C ALA A 390 6.21 5.20 -29.09
N HIS A 391 6.25 5.68 -27.83
CA HIS A 391 6.13 7.10 -27.49
C HIS A 391 7.47 7.84 -27.44
N GLY A 392 8.58 7.15 -27.72
CA GLY A 392 9.92 7.75 -27.80
C GLY A 392 10.65 7.89 -26.47
N PHE A 393 10.32 7.08 -25.45
CA PHE A 393 11.09 7.10 -24.20
C PHE A 393 12.55 6.74 -24.46
N SER A 394 13.47 7.50 -23.86
CA SER A 394 14.88 7.09 -23.78
C SER A 394 14.96 5.74 -23.06
N PRO A 395 15.97 4.89 -23.32
CA PRO A 395 16.00 3.59 -22.65
C PRO A 395 16.24 3.72 -21.13
N ASP A 396 16.81 4.85 -20.71
CA ASP A 396 16.86 5.33 -19.33
C ASP A 396 15.50 5.72 -18.75
N GLY A 397 14.66 6.37 -19.55
CA GLY A 397 13.26 6.67 -19.23
C GLY A 397 12.41 5.40 -19.12
N ILE A 398 12.68 4.38 -19.94
CA ILE A 398 12.03 3.06 -19.83
C ILE A 398 12.45 2.38 -18.52
N ALA A 399 13.73 2.36 -18.18
CA ALA A 399 14.21 1.78 -16.92
C ALA A 399 13.54 2.45 -15.70
N ARG A 400 13.40 3.79 -15.72
CA ARG A 400 12.67 4.55 -14.69
C ARG A 400 11.17 4.24 -14.66
N SER A 401 10.54 4.05 -15.81
CA SER A 401 9.13 3.60 -15.91
C SER A 401 8.92 2.23 -15.28
N GLU A 402 9.83 1.28 -15.50
CA GLU A 402 9.70 -0.07 -14.97
C GLU A 402 10.03 -0.13 -13.48
N LEU A 403 11.02 0.64 -13.00
CA LEU A 403 11.21 0.85 -11.56
C LEU A 403 9.94 1.42 -10.90
N SER A 404 9.30 2.41 -11.53
CA SER A 404 8.02 2.95 -11.05
C SER A 404 6.89 1.91 -11.06
N PHE A 405 6.90 0.96 -12.00
CA PHE A 405 5.89 -0.08 -12.09
C PHE A 405 6.08 -1.14 -11.00
N LEU A 406 7.32 -1.58 -10.75
CA LEU A 406 7.63 -2.46 -9.63
C LEU A 406 7.26 -1.82 -8.29
N PHE A 407 7.63 -0.55 -8.11
CA PHE A 407 7.23 0.24 -6.95
C PHE A 407 5.71 0.19 -6.71
N ALA A 408 4.93 0.48 -7.75
CA ALA A 408 3.48 0.50 -7.68
C ALA A 408 2.85 -0.89 -7.43
N SER A 409 3.52 -1.98 -7.81
CA SER A 409 2.97 -3.34 -7.70
C SER A 409 3.17 -3.97 -6.33
N MET A 410 4.23 -3.63 -5.59
CA MET A 410 4.60 -4.39 -4.37
C MET A 410 4.59 -3.61 -3.05
N VAL A 411 4.88 -2.30 -3.02
CA VAL A 411 5.09 -1.58 -1.73
C VAL A 411 3.84 -1.66 -0.84
N ASN A 412 2.68 -1.29 -1.39
CA ASN A 412 1.42 -1.38 -0.66
C ASN A 412 1.03 -2.83 -0.33
N THR A 413 1.29 -3.76 -1.25
CA THR A 413 0.98 -5.18 -1.07
C THR A 413 1.75 -5.75 0.13
N ALA A 414 3.05 -5.49 0.21
CA ALA A 414 3.91 -5.96 1.31
C ALA A 414 3.45 -5.42 2.67
N THR A 415 3.20 -4.11 2.77
CA THR A 415 2.80 -3.47 4.02
C THR A 415 1.40 -3.92 4.46
N VAL A 416 0.45 -4.08 3.54
CA VAL A 416 -0.90 -4.58 3.86
C VAL A 416 -0.86 -6.06 4.27
N ALA A 417 -0.07 -6.89 3.58
CA ALA A 417 0.14 -8.29 3.96
C ALA A 417 0.74 -8.39 5.37
N PHE A 418 1.75 -7.56 5.68
CA PHE A 418 2.33 -7.45 7.02
C PHE A 418 1.26 -7.14 8.08
N TRP A 419 0.49 -6.07 7.90
CA TRP A 419 -0.53 -5.69 8.88
C TRP A 419 -1.63 -6.75 9.02
N THR A 420 -2.00 -7.40 7.92
CA THR A 420 -3.01 -8.47 7.92
C THR A 420 -2.51 -9.69 8.71
N LEU A 421 -1.28 -10.15 8.45
CA LEU A 421 -0.66 -11.23 9.22
C LEU A 421 -0.56 -10.87 10.69
N LEU A 422 -0.04 -9.68 11.00
CA LEU A 422 0.13 -9.20 12.35
C LEU A 422 -1.19 -9.16 13.13
N ARG A 423 -2.27 -8.65 12.52
CA ARG A 423 -3.60 -8.61 13.17
C ARG A 423 -4.20 -9.99 13.37
N VAL A 424 -4.02 -10.91 12.43
CA VAL A 424 -4.52 -12.29 12.56
C VAL A 424 -3.74 -13.07 13.62
N PHE A 425 -2.41 -12.98 13.64
CA PHE A 425 -1.58 -13.72 14.61
C PHE A 425 -1.54 -13.09 16.01
N ALA A 426 -1.93 -11.82 16.17
CA ALA A 426 -2.01 -11.17 17.48
C ALA A 426 -3.26 -11.58 18.29
N ASP A 427 -4.27 -12.18 17.66
CA ASP A 427 -5.53 -12.59 18.28
C ASP A 427 -5.77 -14.09 18.02
N ASP A 428 -5.64 -14.89 19.08
CA ASP A 428 -5.75 -16.36 19.00
C ASP A 428 -7.16 -16.82 18.56
N GLU A 429 -8.22 -16.10 18.94
CA GLU A 429 -9.59 -16.42 18.53
C GLU A 429 -9.81 -16.11 17.06
N LEU A 430 -9.29 -14.96 16.60
CA LEU A 430 -9.34 -14.58 15.19
C LEU A 430 -8.52 -15.55 14.32
N LEU A 431 -7.34 -15.97 14.78
CA LEU A 431 -6.49 -16.93 14.07
C LEU A 431 -7.20 -18.28 13.91
N ASP A 432 -7.79 -18.80 14.98
CA ASP A 432 -8.52 -20.07 14.94
C ASP A 432 -9.77 -19.95 14.03
N ALA A 433 -10.51 -18.84 14.09
CA ALA A 433 -11.66 -18.58 13.22
C ALA A 433 -11.27 -18.49 11.74
N VAL A 434 -10.17 -17.79 11.41
CA VAL A 434 -9.66 -17.71 10.03
C VAL A 434 -9.23 -19.10 9.55
N ARG A 435 -8.47 -19.87 10.34
CA ARG A 435 -8.04 -21.22 9.96
C ARG A 435 -9.21 -22.15 9.64
N GLU A 436 -10.26 -22.11 10.44
CA GLU A 436 -11.47 -22.88 10.20
C GLU A 436 -12.19 -22.42 8.92
N GLU A 437 -12.33 -21.10 8.74
CA GLU A 437 -12.97 -20.51 7.58
C GLU A 437 -12.27 -20.86 6.26
N LEU A 438 -10.93 -20.83 6.20
CA LEU A 438 -10.19 -21.10 4.97
C LEU A 438 -10.47 -22.51 4.42
N VAL A 439 -10.67 -23.48 5.31
CA VAL A 439 -11.00 -24.86 4.94
C VAL A 439 -12.50 -25.03 4.69
N ARG A 440 -13.34 -24.52 5.60
CA ARG A 440 -14.81 -24.66 5.52
C ARG A 440 -15.42 -23.89 4.35
N GLY A 441 -14.90 -22.70 4.06
CA GLY A 441 -15.30 -21.86 2.93
C GLY A 441 -14.81 -22.38 1.57
N GLY A 442 -14.04 -23.47 1.57
CA GLY A 442 -13.57 -24.12 0.34
C GLY A 442 -12.50 -23.34 -0.41
N LEU A 443 -11.88 -22.34 0.22
CA LEU A 443 -10.72 -21.63 -0.33
C LEU A 443 -9.51 -22.57 -0.41
N VAL A 444 -9.30 -23.37 0.64
CA VAL A 444 -8.31 -24.46 0.66
C VAL A 444 -9.03 -25.78 0.83
N ARG A 445 -8.83 -26.71 -0.11
CA ARG A 445 -9.45 -28.03 -0.12
C ARG A 445 -8.42 -29.12 0.14
N ASP A 446 -8.79 -30.10 0.96
CA ASP A 446 -8.00 -31.32 1.15
C ASP A 446 -8.27 -32.27 -0.03
N CYS A 447 -7.21 -32.66 -0.74
CA CYS A 447 -7.27 -33.64 -1.84
C CYS A 447 -6.59 -34.95 -1.41
N GLY A 448 -7.22 -36.07 -1.73
CA GLY A 448 -6.67 -37.41 -1.57
C GLY A 448 -6.39 -38.05 -2.93
N GLU A 449 -5.46 -39.00 -2.98
CA GLU A 449 -5.29 -39.88 -4.14
C GLU A 449 -6.17 -41.11 -3.94
N ASP A 450 -6.96 -41.47 -4.96
CA ASP A 450 -7.69 -42.74 -4.97
C ASP A 450 -6.74 -43.94 -5.24
N GLU A 451 -7.22 -45.17 -5.08
CA GLU A 451 -6.42 -46.40 -5.30
C GLU A 451 -5.88 -46.54 -6.74
N GLN A 452 -6.30 -45.67 -7.67
CA GLN A 452 -5.91 -45.64 -9.08
C GLN A 452 -4.99 -44.44 -9.41
N GLY A 453 -4.62 -43.64 -8.39
CA GLY A 453 -3.75 -42.47 -8.54
C GLY A 453 -4.42 -41.24 -9.15
N LYS A 454 -5.76 -41.17 -9.17
CA LYS A 454 -6.51 -39.97 -9.55
C LYS A 454 -6.82 -39.14 -8.30
N GLU A 455 -6.62 -37.84 -8.41
CA GLU A 455 -6.97 -36.88 -7.35
C GLU A 455 -8.51 -36.86 -7.17
N GLN A 456 -8.97 -37.11 -5.95
CA GLN A 456 -10.37 -36.96 -5.54
C GLN A 456 -10.48 -35.97 -4.38
N GLU A 457 -11.47 -35.08 -4.43
CA GLU A 457 -11.79 -34.20 -3.31
C GLU A 457 -12.28 -35.03 -2.12
N LEU A 458 -11.63 -34.86 -0.96
CA LEU A 458 -12.09 -35.47 0.28
C LEU A 458 -13.31 -34.68 0.81
N HIS A 459 -14.52 -35.09 0.44
CA HIS A 459 -15.74 -34.54 1.04
C HIS A 459 -15.78 -34.86 2.54
N ARG A 460 -15.76 -33.81 3.37
CA ARG A 460 -16.01 -33.96 4.81
C ARG A 460 -17.49 -34.28 4.99
N ALA A 461 -17.80 -35.35 5.71
CA ALA A 461 -19.19 -35.72 6.01
C ALA A 461 -19.88 -34.53 6.72
N ASP A 462 -20.85 -33.93 6.06
CA ASP A 462 -21.72 -32.93 6.67
C ASP A 462 -22.44 -33.55 7.86
N GLY A 463 -22.46 -32.82 8.98
CA GLY A 463 -23.14 -33.21 10.20
C GLY A 463 -24.65 -33.34 9.97
N GLY A 464 -25.10 -34.54 9.66
CA GLY A 464 -26.50 -34.91 9.58
C GLY A 464 -26.74 -36.23 10.28
N SER A 465 -27.43 -36.18 11.43
CA SER A 465 -28.20 -37.27 12.03
C SER A 465 -27.49 -38.63 12.15
N ALA A 466 -27.03 -38.94 13.37
CA ALA A 466 -26.67 -40.29 13.78
C ALA A 466 -27.77 -41.29 13.40
N SER A 467 -27.48 -42.17 12.43
CA SER A 467 -28.15 -43.46 12.32
C SER A 467 -27.10 -44.57 12.25
N THR A 468 -27.21 -45.42 13.25
CA THR A 468 -26.33 -46.53 13.57
C THR A 468 -26.43 -47.62 12.50
N SER A 469 -25.36 -47.93 11.77
CA SER A 469 -25.11 -49.30 11.31
C SER A 469 -23.62 -49.55 11.03
N GLN A 470 -23.22 -50.78 11.33
CA GLN A 470 -21.87 -51.30 11.51
C GLN A 470 -20.96 -51.16 10.27
N THR A 471 -19.64 -51.06 10.49
CA THR A 471 -18.70 -52.17 10.20
C THR A 471 -17.29 -51.84 10.67
N LYS A 472 -16.73 -52.76 11.47
CA LYS A 472 -15.31 -52.81 11.79
C LYS A 472 -14.54 -53.08 10.50
N SER A 473 -13.84 -52.08 9.97
CA SER A 473 -12.75 -52.28 9.02
C SER A 473 -11.44 -51.90 9.70
N THR A 474 -10.48 -52.79 9.54
CA THR A 474 -9.19 -52.89 10.19
C THR A 474 -8.27 -51.68 9.97
N ALA A 475 -7.56 -51.34 11.03
CA ALA A 475 -6.42 -50.43 11.02
C ALA A 475 -5.34 -50.91 10.04
N ALA A 476 -5.11 -50.14 8.97
CA ALA A 476 -3.85 -49.97 8.26
C ALA A 476 -4.08 -49.07 7.03
N SER A 477 -4.17 -47.75 7.21
CA SER A 477 -3.89 -46.82 6.12
C SER A 477 -2.64 -46.04 6.46
N LYS A 478 -1.59 -46.34 5.68
CA LYS A 478 -0.31 -45.65 5.68
C LYS A 478 -0.57 -44.15 5.45
N THR A 479 0.24 -43.32 6.10
CA THR A 479 0.30 -41.86 5.96
C THR A 479 0.43 -41.42 4.49
N ALA A 480 -0.70 -41.32 3.79
CA ALA A 480 -0.77 -40.64 2.50
C ALA A 480 -0.54 -39.14 2.75
N LYS A 481 0.44 -38.54 2.06
CA LYS A 481 0.69 -37.10 2.11
C LYS A 481 -0.59 -36.38 1.65
N LYS A 482 -1.28 -35.70 2.58
CA LYS A 482 -2.45 -34.89 2.23
C LYS A 482 -1.98 -33.70 1.40
N LYS A 483 -2.43 -33.63 0.15
CA LYS A 483 -2.17 -32.51 -0.75
C LYS A 483 -3.31 -31.51 -0.59
N ARG A 484 -2.98 -30.22 -0.44
CA ARG A 484 -3.99 -29.17 -0.29
C ARG A 484 -4.01 -28.27 -1.51
N HIS A 485 -5.19 -27.94 -2.01
CA HIS A 485 -5.36 -27.06 -3.17
C HIS A 485 -5.95 -25.72 -2.73
N LEU A 486 -5.26 -24.61 -3.04
CA LEU A 486 -5.78 -23.26 -2.91
C LEU A 486 -6.51 -22.88 -4.20
N SER A 487 -7.80 -22.57 -4.11
CA SER A 487 -8.62 -22.15 -5.26
C SER A 487 -8.47 -20.65 -5.53
N LEU A 488 -7.94 -20.30 -6.70
CA LEU A 488 -7.79 -18.90 -7.13
C LEU A 488 -9.12 -18.25 -7.52
N SER A 489 -9.98 -18.99 -8.21
CA SER A 489 -11.35 -18.55 -8.52
C SER A 489 -12.15 -18.17 -7.26
N ALA A 490 -11.92 -18.85 -6.13
CA ALA A 490 -12.50 -18.46 -4.84
C ALA A 490 -12.00 -17.09 -4.35
N LEU A 491 -10.72 -16.74 -4.57
CA LEU A 491 -10.14 -15.44 -4.20
C LEU A 491 -10.65 -14.29 -5.09
N THR A 492 -10.77 -14.52 -6.40
CA THR A 492 -11.11 -13.45 -7.34
C THR A 492 -12.62 -13.19 -7.40
N ALA A 493 -13.44 -14.25 -7.50
CA ALA A 493 -14.88 -14.16 -7.67
C ALA A 493 -15.67 -14.23 -6.35
N ASN A 494 -15.36 -15.20 -5.47
CA ASN A 494 -16.23 -15.58 -4.36
C ASN A 494 -15.68 -15.28 -2.96
N LYS A 495 -14.73 -14.34 -2.82
CA LYS A 495 -14.06 -14.02 -1.53
C LYS A 495 -15.02 -13.74 -0.35
N TYR A 496 -16.20 -13.17 -0.60
CA TYR A 496 -17.21 -12.91 0.44
C TYR A 496 -17.83 -14.18 1.02
N GLU A 497 -17.80 -15.28 0.27
CA GLU A 497 -18.28 -16.60 0.71
C GLU A 497 -17.11 -17.49 1.13
N ALA A 498 -16.01 -17.43 0.40
CA ALA A 498 -14.84 -18.28 0.61
C ALA A 498 -14.00 -17.90 1.83
N CYS A 499 -13.88 -16.61 2.14
CA CYS A 499 -13.11 -16.11 3.28
C CYS A 499 -13.63 -14.76 3.84
N PRO A 500 -14.93 -14.68 4.25
CA PRO A 500 -15.52 -13.41 4.70
C PRO A 500 -14.80 -12.74 5.87
N THR A 501 -14.27 -13.50 6.83
CA THR A 501 -13.57 -12.98 8.00
C THR A 501 -12.20 -12.46 7.61
N LEU A 502 -11.40 -13.25 6.88
CA LEU A 502 -10.09 -12.80 6.42
C LEU A 502 -10.21 -11.57 5.50
N TYR A 503 -11.22 -11.54 4.63
CA TYR A 503 -11.46 -10.38 3.76
C TYR A 503 -11.91 -9.14 4.56
N ALA A 504 -12.75 -9.31 5.58
CA ALA A 504 -13.13 -8.21 6.47
C ALA A 504 -11.92 -7.65 7.25
N VAL A 505 -11.01 -8.52 7.70
CA VAL A 505 -9.74 -8.11 8.33
C VAL A 505 -8.88 -7.29 7.36
N LEU A 506 -8.72 -7.74 6.11
CA LEU A 506 -7.98 -7.01 5.08
C LEU A 506 -8.57 -5.60 4.85
N GLN A 507 -9.91 -5.50 4.79
CA GLN A 507 -10.59 -4.20 4.62
C GLN A 507 -10.40 -3.29 5.84
N GLU A 508 -10.47 -3.84 7.06
CA GLU A 508 -10.24 -3.07 8.28
C GLU A 508 -8.78 -2.59 8.39
N VAL A 509 -7.82 -3.44 8.00
CA VAL A 509 -6.40 -3.07 7.88
C VAL A 509 -6.24 -1.91 6.91
N LEU A 510 -6.81 -2.01 5.71
CA LEU A 510 -6.76 -0.93 4.73
C LEU A 510 -7.41 0.36 5.24
N ARG A 511 -8.49 0.27 6.01
CA ARG A 511 -9.15 1.45 6.61
C ARG A 511 -8.22 2.15 7.59
N LEU A 512 -7.58 1.41 8.50
CA LEU A 512 -6.73 1.97 9.56
C LEU A 512 -5.35 2.41 9.07
N ALA A 513 -4.73 1.64 8.18
CA ALA A 513 -3.37 1.88 7.73
C ALA A 513 -3.29 2.79 6.47
N SER A 514 -4.40 3.05 5.78
CA SER A 514 -4.39 3.95 4.61
C SER A 514 -4.76 5.38 4.97
N ASN A 515 -3.82 6.31 4.82
CA ASN A 515 -4.06 7.76 4.93
C ASN A 515 -4.04 8.46 3.55
N ASN A 516 -4.69 7.84 2.56
CA ASN A 516 -4.57 8.24 1.16
C ASN A 516 -5.10 9.66 0.89
N PHE A 517 -4.32 10.46 0.16
CA PHE A 517 -4.74 11.74 -0.40
C PHE A 517 -4.97 11.65 -1.91
N SER A 518 -6.19 11.94 -2.35
CA SER A 518 -6.48 12.10 -3.77
C SER A 518 -6.56 13.59 -4.11
N THR A 519 -5.62 14.08 -4.91
CA THR A 519 -5.49 15.50 -5.27
C THR A 519 -6.05 15.82 -6.65
N ARG A 520 -6.57 17.04 -6.84
CA ARG A 520 -6.97 17.62 -8.13
C ARG A 520 -6.49 19.07 -8.20
N LEU A 521 -6.00 19.48 -9.37
CA LEU A 521 -5.73 20.88 -9.65
C LEU A 521 -6.99 21.55 -10.21
N VAL A 522 -7.34 22.72 -9.69
CA VAL A 522 -8.42 23.56 -10.20
C VAL A 522 -7.91 24.31 -11.43
N MET A 523 -8.35 23.89 -12.62
CA MET A 523 -7.88 24.42 -13.91
C MET A 523 -8.52 25.78 -14.25
N GLU A 524 -9.78 25.96 -13.84
CA GLU A 524 -10.57 27.18 -13.98
C GLU A 524 -11.45 27.41 -12.74
N ASN A 525 -11.84 28.67 -12.48
CA ASN A 525 -12.73 28.98 -11.36
C ASN A 525 -14.04 28.18 -11.52
N THR A 526 -14.39 27.37 -10.53
CA THR A 526 -15.54 26.46 -10.62
C THR A 526 -16.33 26.41 -9.32
N TYR A 527 -17.51 25.78 -9.38
CA TYR A 527 -18.34 25.50 -8.22
C TYR A 527 -18.52 24.00 -8.04
N ILE A 528 -18.49 23.55 -6.79
CA ILE A 528 -18.89 22.20 -6.38
C ILE A 528 -20.20 22.29 -5.61
N THR A 529 -21.16 21.48 -6.05
CA THR A 529 -22.46 21.36 -5.40
C THR A 529 -22.51 20.02 -4.69
N PRO A 530 -22.80 19.97 -3.37
CA PRO A 530 -23.08 18.72 -2.68
C PRO A 530 -24.27 18.02 -3.35
N PRO A 531 -24.24 16.69 -3.52
CA PRO A 531 -25.38 15.97 -4.05
C PRO A 531 -26.60 16.15 -3.13
N ALA A 532 -27.79 16.28 -3.71
CA ALA A 532 -29.06 16.50 -2.99
C ALA A 532 -29.53 15.30 -2.13
N THR A 533 -28.65 14.33 -1.89
CA THR A 533 -28.96 13.05 -1.26
C THR A 533 -29.15 13.16 0.27
N ILE A 534 -29.97 12.22 0.74
CA ILE A 534 -30.57 12.03 2.08
C ILE A 534 -29.56 12.03 3.26
N GLU A 535 -28.24 11.92 3.03
CA GLU A 535 -27.20 12.01 4.08
C GLU A 535 -27.18 13.36 4.83
N SER A 536 -27.76 14.39 4.23
CA SER A 536 -27.98 15.68 4.87
C SER A 536 -28.88 15.61 6.11
N ALA A 537 -29.68 14.54 6.31
CA ALA A 537 -30.64 14.46 7.42
C ALA A 537 -30.08 14.23 8.84
N ASN A 538 -28.84 13.76 9.01
CA ASN A 538 -28.23 13.62 10.36
C ASN A 538 -27.19 14.72 10.68
N VAL A 539 -26.88 15.60 9.72
CA VAL A 539 -26.09 16.83 9.93
C VAL A 539 -27.03 18.03 10.20
N MET A 540 -28.34 17.75 10.30
CA MET A 540 -29.44 18.68 10.03
C MET A 540 -30.03 19.38 11.26
N SER A 541 -29.28 19.52 12.38
CA SER A 541 -29.82 20.21 13.57
C SER A 541 -29.17 21.53 13.98
N THR A 542 -28.01 21.95 13.44
CA THR A 542 -27.40 23.24 13.87
C THR A 542 -26.66 24.07 12.82
N ALA A 543 -26.56 23.62 11.56
CA ALA A 543 -26.17 24.51 10.47
C ALA A 543 -27.09 24.23 9.28
N GLY A 544 -27.81 25.28 8.87
CA GLY A 544 -28.92 25.22 7.92
C GLY A 544 -28.62 24.38 6.69
N ALA A 545 -29.69 23.74 6.20
CA ALA A 545 -29.72 23.04 4.94
C ALA A 545 -28.88 23.74 3.86
N GLY A 546 -28.43 22.97 2.88
CA GLY A 546 -28.01 23.47 1.58
C GLY A 546 -29.10 24.23 0.81
N GLN A 547 -30.01 24.93 1.49
CA GLN A 547 -30.85 26.02 1.06
C GLN A 547 -30.83 27.12 2.14
N ILE A 548 -29.97 28.12 1.97
CA ILE A 548 -30.23 29.45 2.53
C ILE A 548 -31.21 30.07 1.54
N ASN A 549 -32.47 30.32 1.94
CA ASN A 549 -33.52 30.90 1.09
C ASN A 549 -33.87 30.09 -0.19
N GLY A 550 -33.92 28.77 -0.12
CA GLY A 550 -34.33 27.95 -1.28
C GLY A 550 -33.24 27.73 -2.35
N GLN A 551 -31.99 28.17 -2.14
CA GLN A 551 -30.89 28.02 -3.10
C GLN A 551 -29.87 26.94 -2.70
N THR A 552 -29.60 26.00 -3.60
CA THR A 552 -28.58 24.94 -3.39
C THR A 552 -27.22 25.53 -3.00
N HIS A 553 -26.74 25.26 -1.79
CA HIS A 553 -25.44 25.74 -1.33
C HIS A 553 -24.32 25.13 -2.18
N ARG A 554 -23.48 25.98 -2.77
CA ARG A 554 -22.37 25.59 -3.65
C ARG A 554 -21.08 26.21 -3.13
N TYR A 555 -19.98 25.48 -3.28
CA TYR A 555 -18.64 25.92 -2.88
C TYR A 555 -17.86 26.43 -4.08
N PHE A 556 -17.35 27.65 -4.00
CA PHE A 556 -16.46 28.24 -5.00
C PHE A 556 -15.03 27.73 -4.83
N LEU A 557 -14.41 27.28 -5.92
CA LEU A 557 -13.02 26.88 -5.99
C LEU A 557 -12.26 27.80 -6.94
N LYS A 558 -11.17 28.39 -6.44
CA LYS A 558 -10.31 29.29 -7.20
C LYS A 558 -9.37 28.51 -8.13
N ARG A 559 -9.19 28.99 -9.36
CA ARG A 559 -8.17 28.54 -10.31
C ARG A 559 -6.78 28.51 -9.67
N GLY A 560 -6.03 27.43 -9.94
CA GLY A 560 -4.72 27.16 -9.34
C GLY A 560 -4.79 26.61 -7.92
N GLY A 561 -5.98 26.50 -7.33
CA GLY A 561 -6.17 25.81 -6.06
C GLY A 561 -6.00 24.30 -6.18
N ILE A 562 -5.68 23.65 -5.07
CA ILE A 562 -5.54 22.19 -4.96
C ILE A 562 -6.73 21.66 -4.17
N VAL A 563 -7.51 20.76 -4.75
CA VAL A 563 -8.55 20.02 -4.00
C VAL A 563 -7.94 18.71 -3.53
N GLN A 564 -7.97 18.46 -2.23
CA GLN A 564 -7.46 17.24 -1.61
C GLN A 564 -8.60 16.49 -0.93
N ILE A 565 -8.90 15.29 -1.42
CA ILE A 565 -9.81 14.36 -0.75
C ILE A 565 -9.01 13.61 0.32
N ALA A 566 -9.36 13.80 1.59
CA ALA A 566 -8.66 13.23 2.73
C ALA A 566 -9.28 11.88 3.15
N GLY A 567 -8.73 10.78 2.61
CA GLY A 567 -9.15 9.41 2.92
C GLY A 567 -9.05 9.07 4.40
N GLY A 568 -7.91 9.38 5.03
CA GLY A 568 -7.68 9.07 6.44
C GLY A 568 -8.63 9.79 7.41
N VAL A 569 -9.13 10.99 7.06
CA VAL A 569 -10.18 11.65 7.85
C VAL A 569 -11.48 10.87 7.76
N MET A 570 -11.89 10.46 6.56
CA MET A 570 -13.11 9.68 6.35
C MET A 570 -13.04 8.29 6.99
N HIS A 571 -11.89 7.64 6.95
CA HIS A 571 -11.66 6.34 7.58
C HIS A 571 -11.78 6.38 9.10
N MET A 572 -11.44 7.50 9.72
CA MET A 572 -11.37 7.63 11.19
C MET A 572 -12.52 8.47 11.76
N ASN A 573 -13.49 8.82 10.91
CA ASN A 573 -14.65 9.63 11.28
C ASN A 573 -15.64 8.82 12.15
N PRO A 574 -15.87 9.20 13.43
CA PRO A 574 -16.75 8.46 14.31
C PRO A 574 -18.23 8.48 13.91
N SER A 575 -18.67 9.50 13.16
CA SER A 575 -20.04 9.60 12.64
C SER A 575 -20.32 8.58 11.53
N ILE A 576 -19.29 8.01 10.90
CA ILE A 576 -19.42 6.99 9.84
C ILE A 576 -19.17 5.60 10.42
N TRP A 577 -18.13 5.45 11.23
CA TRP A 577 -17.61 4.14 11.65
C TRP A 577 -17.99 3.74 13.07
N GLY A 578 -18.51 4.66 13.89
CA GLY A 578 -18.78 4.44 15.32
C GLY A 578 -17.74 5.12 16.22
N GLN A 579 -17.99 5.17 17.53
CA GLN A 579 -17.03 5.77 18.48
C GLN A 579 -15.70 5.01 18.55
N ASP A 580 -15.73 3.73 18.17
CA ASP A 580 -14.61 2.82 18.03
C ASP A 580 -13.91 2.94 16.66
N ALA A 581 -14.09 4.05 15.92
CA ALA A 581 -13.49 4.25 14.59
C ALA A 581 -11.96 4.13 14.60
N ASN A 582 -11.30 4.46 15.71
CA ASN A 582 -9.87 4.33 15.89
C ASN A 582 -9.40 2.92 16.26
N GLU A 583 -10.32 2.02 16.59
CA GLU A 583 -10.02 0.64 17.00
C GLU A 583 -10.12 -0.34 15.82
N PHE A 584 -9.26 -1.36 15.85
CA PHE A 584 -9.34 -2.49 14.94
C PHE A 584 -10.49 -3.41 15.34
N ARG A 585 -11.44 -3.62 14.43
CA ARG A 585 -12.54 -4.58 14.59
C ARG A 585 -12.57 -5.56 13.41
N PRO A 586 -12.21 -6.85 13.61
CA PRO A 586 -12.11 -7.81 12.50
C PRO A 586 -13.45 -8.03 11.78
N GLY A 587 -14.57 -7.96 12.51
CA GLY A 587 -15.91 -8.12 11.96
C GLY A 587 -16.53 -6.86 11.33
N ARG A 588 -15.85 -5.70 11.32
CA ARG A 588 -16.46 -4.41 10.93
C ARG A 588 -17.03 -4.41 9.50
N HIS A 589 -16.40 -5.19 8.63
CA HIS A 589 -16.71 -5.30 7.22
C HIS A 589 -17.42 -6.60 6.84
N GLN A 590 -17.79 -7.45 7.80
CA GLN A 590 -18.50 -8.69 7.50
C GLN A 590 -19.88 -8.39 6.89
N PRO A 591 -20.32 -9.19 5.90
CA PRO A 591 -21.68 -9.11 5.40
C PRO A 591 -22.65 -9.32 6.56
N LEU A 592 -23.65 -8.44 6.69
CA LEU A 592 -24.76 -8.68 7.60
C LEU A 592 -25.43 -10.00 7.19
N SER A 593 -25.51 -10.95 8.11
CA SER A 593 -26.02 -12.28 7.86
C SER A 593 -27.39 -12.21 7.18
N SER A 594 -27.45 -12.75 5.97
CA SER A 594 -28.65 -12.94 5.20
C SER A 594 -29.46 -14.13 5.75
N ALA A 595 -29.93 -14.03 6.99
CA ALA A 595 -30.89 -14.97 7.59
C ALA A 595 -32.34 -14.66 7.14
N GLY A 596 -32.52 -14.30 5.87
CA GLY A 596 -33.82 -13.95 5.29
C GLY A 596 -33.81 -13.72 3.78
N SER A 597 -32.84 -14.27 3.05
CA SER A 597 -32.79 -14.17 1.59
C SER A 597 -33.08 -15.52 0.93
N SER A 598 -34.28 -16.05 1.16
CA SER A 598 -34.96 -16.88 0.16
C SER A 598 -36.12 -16.05 -0.41
N ALA A 599 -36.17 -15.93 -1.73
CA ALA A 599 -37.17 -15.22 -2.53
C ALA A 599 -37.18 -13.68 -2.45
N ARG A 600 -36.25 -13.01 -3.16
CA ARG A 600 -36.52 -11.69 -3.74
C ARG A 600 -37.19 -11.85 -5.11
N GLN A 601 -38.50 -12.11 -5.09
CA GLN A 601 -39.37 -11.53 -6.10
C GLN A 601 -39.64 -10.11 -5.63
N GLU A 602 -39.26 -9.12 -6.43
CA GLU A 602 -39.63 -7.72 -6.20
C GLU A 602 -41.16 -7.57 -6.28
N SER A 603 -41.83 -7.65 -5.13
CA SER A 603 -43.16 -7.08 -4.97
C SER A 603 -43.00 -5.63 -4.52
N GLN A 604 -43.45 -4.68 -5.34
CA GLN A 604 -43.25 -3.23 -5.20
C GLN A 604 -44.09 -2.56 -4.08
N ASP A 605 -44.78 -3.30 -3.20
CA ASP A 605 -45.86 -2.72 -2.37
C ASP A 605 -45.75 -2.92 -0.85
N GLU A 606 -44.57 -3.17 -0.28
CA GLU A 606 -44.40 -3.22 1.20
C GLU A 606 -43.60 -2.02 1.75
N PRO A 607 -44.13 -1.25 2.71
CA PRO A 607 -43.42 -0.11 3.29
C PRO A 607 -42.23 -0.59 4.12
N SER A 608 -41.02 -0.27 3.65
CA SER A 608 -39.76 -0.57 4.37
C SER A 608 -39.81 -0.06 5.82
N THR A 609 -39.64 -0.94 6.79
CA THR A 609 -39.54 -0.56 8.21
C THR A 609 -38.33 0.34 8.46
N THR A 610 -38.42 1.22 9.46
CA THR A 610 -37.41 2.24 9.79
C THR A 610 -36.01 1.63 10.04
N GLU A 611 -35.95 0.43 10.60
CA GLU A 611 -34.70 -0.29 10.88
C GLU A 611 -33.99 -0.75 9.60
N THR A 612 -34.71 -1.34 8.65
CA THR A 612 -34.12 -1.77 7.35
C THR A 612 -33.56 -0.57 6.57
N ARG A 613 -34.22 0.59 6.66
CA ARG A 613 -33.75 1.83 6.03
C ARG A 613 -32.50 2.40 6.71
N GLN A 614 -32.38 2.29 8.03
CA GLN A 614 -31.22 2.76 8.80
C GLN A 614 -29.99 1.89 8.57
N VAL A 615 -30.16 0.56 8.53
CA VAL A 615 -29.08 -0.39 8.24
C VAL A 615 -28.53 -0.17 6.82
N HIS A 616 -29.39 -0.11 5.81
CA HIS A 616 -28.99 0.12 4.42
C HIS A 616 -28.27 1.47 4.23
N ARG A 617 -28.71 2.51 4.96
CA ARG A 617 -28.08 3.83 4.96
C ARG A 617 -26.69 3.81 5.59
N SER A 618 -26.51 3.08 6.69
CA SER A 618 -25.21 2.94 7.37
C SER A 618 -24.17 2.22 6.51
N THR A 619 -24.57 1.17 5.79
CA THR A 619 -23.69 0.39 4.91
C THR A 619 -23.27 1.20 3.67
N THR A 620 -24.19 1.97 3.09
CA THR A 620 -23.90 2.82 1.91
C THR A 620 -22.93 3.95 2.27
N ALA A 621 -23.11 4.60 3.43
CA ALA A 621 -22.21 5.63 3.93
C ALA A 621 -20.79 5.07 4.15
N ARG A 622 -20.66 3.93 4.83
CA ARG A 622 -19.36 3.25 5.05
C ARG A 622 -18.67 2.86 3.75
N SER A 623 -19.41 2.31 2.79
CA SER A 623 -18.87 1.93 1.47
C SER A 623 -18.33 3.15 0.72
N SER A 624 -19.06 4.28 0.72
CA SER A 624 -18.63 5.51 0.06
C SER A 624 -17.43 6.19 0.74
N ALA A 625 -17.31 6.01 2.06
CA ALA A 625 -16.24 6.55 2.90
C ALA A 625 -14.97 5.70 2.90
N PHE A 626 -15.04 4.43 2.47
CA PHE A 626 -13.88 3.55 2.35
C PHE A 626 -13.07 3.89 1.10
N ARG A 627 -11.78 4.22 1.29
CA ARG A 627 -10.85 4.74 0.28
C ARG A 627 -9.50 4.01 0.27
N GLY A 628 -9.45 2.76 0.74
CA GLY A 628 -8.22 1.95 0.78
C GLY A 628 -7.51 1.84 -0.58
N PHE A 629 -8.27 1.76 -1.68
CA PHE A 629 -7.73 1.74 -3.05
C PHE A 629 -7.94 3.07 -3.82
N GLY A 630 -8.30 4.15 -3.12
CA GLY A 630 -8.72 5.41 -3.74
C GLY A 630 -10.18 5.38 -4.22
N GLY A 631 -10.47 6.07 -5.31
CA GLY A 631 -11.82 6.08 -5.89
C GLY A 631 -11.94 6.91 -7.17
N GLY A 632 -13.07 6.80 -7.87
CA GLY A 632 -13.31 7.49 -9.13
C GLY A 632 -12.34 7.04 -10.24
N LYS A 633 -11.99 7.95 -11.16
CA LYS A 633 -11.05 7.67 -12.27
C LYS A 633 -9.60 7.42 -11.84
N THR A 634 -9.27 7.67 -10.58
CA THR A 634 -7.93 7.46 -10.00
C THR A 634 -7.91 6.32 -8.99
N ILE A 635 -8.84 5.37 -9.12
CA ILE A 635 -8.83 4.13 -8.34
C ILE A 635 -7.66 3.24 -8.77
N CYS A 636 -7.08 2.49 -7.83
CA CYS A 636 -6.02 1.55 -8.13
C CYS A 636 -6.46 0.52 -9.20
N PRO A 637 -5.75 0.42 -10.36
CA PRO A 637 -6.06 -0.58 -11.37
C PRO A 637 -5.75 -2.00 -10.88
N GLY A 638 -4.70 -2.18 -10.06
CA GLY A 638 -4.29 -3.47 -9.51
C GLY A 638 -5.05 -3.94 -8.27
N ARG A 639 -6.16 -3.30 -7.88
CA ARG A 639 -6.87 -3.62 -6.62
C ARG A 639 -7.32 -5.08 -6.52
N TYR A 640 -7.74 -5.70 -7.63
CA TYR A 640 -8.19 -7.09 -7.64
C TYR A 640 -7.01 -8.04 -7.51
N PHE A 641 -5.95 -7.79 -8.28
CA PHE A 641 -4.67 -8.50 -8.19
C PHE A 641 -4.12 -8.46 -6.76
N ALA A 642 -3.90 -7.26 -6.21
CA ALA A 642 -3.36 -7.08 -4.87
C ALA A 642 -4.23 -7.73 -3.79
N THR A 643 -5.57 -7.63 -3.89
CA THR A 643 -6.46 -8.29 -2.94
C THR A 643 -6.29 -9.81 -2.97
N ALA A 644 -6.30 -10.42 -4.16
CA ALA A 644 -6.18 -11.87 -4.28
C ALA A 644 -4.78 -12.37 -3.88
N GLU A 645 -3.74 -11.64 -4.26
CA GLU A 645 -2.35 -11.90 -3.86
C GLU A 645 -2.18 -11.91 -2.33
N ILE A 646 -2.66 -10.86 -1.65
CA ILE A 646 -2.56 -10.75 -0.19
C ILE A 646 -3.37 -11.85 0.50
N LEU A 647 -4.61 -12.10 0.07
CA LEU A 647 -5.45 -13.14 0.67
C LEU A 647 -4.84 -14.53 0.47
N GLY A 648 -4.33 -14.84 -0.73
CA GLY A 648 -3.68 -16.11 -1.03
C GLY A 648 -2.41 -16.32 -0.19
N PHE A 649 -1.58 -15.28 -0.08
CA PHE A 649 -0.39 -15.31 0.77
C PHE A 649 -0.73 -15.52 2.25
N VAL A 650 -1.65 -14.72 2.80
CA VAL A 650 -2.06 -14.83 4.21
C VAL A 650 -2.69 -16.18 4.50
N ALA A 651 -3.54 -16.69 3.60
CA ALA A 651 -4.16 -18.01 3.76
C ALA A 651 -3.11 -19.12 3.84
N CYS A 652 -2.10 -19.09 2.96
CA CYS A 652 -1.02 -20.09 2.96
C CYS A 652 -0.16 -20.00 4.22
N THR A 653 0.19 -18.78 4.66
CA THR A 653 0.97 -18.55 5.88
C THR A 653 0.22 -19.02 7.12
N VAL A 654 -1.05 -18.64 7.29
CA VAL A 654 -1.87 -18.98 8.46
C VAL A 654 -2.07 -20.49 8.62
N LEU A 655 -2.18 -21.23 7.51
CA LEU A 655 -2.38 -22.68 7.54
C LEU A 655 -1.09 -23.47 7.80
N ARG A 656 0.07 -22.95 7.36
CA ARG A 656 1.34 -23.70 7.32
C ARG A 656 2.35 -23.28 8.37
N MET A 657 2.23 -22.07 8.91
CA MET A 657 3.20 -21.48 9.84
C MET A 657 2.57 -21.18 11.20
N GLU A 658 3.44 -21.18 12.21
CA GLU A 658 3.21 -20.57 13.51
C GLU A 658 4.13 -19.37 13.66
N ILE A 659 3.54 -18.21 13.96
CA ILE A 659 4.24 -16.96 14.21
C ILE A 659 3.99 -16.59 15.67
N GLU A 660 5.06 -16.52 16.46
CA GLU A 660 5.01 -16.22 17.89
C GLU A 660 5.80 -14.95 18.17
N GLY A 661 5.24 -14.05 19.00
CA GLY A 661 5.95 -12.87 19.48
C GLY A 661 7.12 -13.26 20.37
N VAL A 662 8.28 -12.66 20.13
CA VAL A 662 9.41 -12.74 21.07
C VAL A 662 9.12 -11.69 22.15
N ASN A 663 8.55 -12.11 23.27
CA ASN A 663 8.34 -11.21 24.41
C ASN A 663 9.66 -10.47 24.72
N ASP A 664 9.60 -9.16 25.00
CA ASP A 664 10.74 -8.39 25.54
C ASP A 664 11.23 -8.90 26.93
N LEU A 665 10.79 -10.08 27.38
CA LEU A 665 11.16 -10.74 28.63
C LEU A 665 12.61 -11.23 28.67
N ASP A 666 13.35 -11.23 27.55
CA ASP A 666 14.79 -11.55 27.56
C ASP A 666 15.67 -10.35 27.96
N LYS A 667 15.11 -9.14 28.16
CA LYS A 667 15.88 -7.98 28.64
C LYS A 667 16.11 -7.96 30.16
N ASP A 668 15.32 -8.69 30.94
CA ASP A 668 15.43 -8.71 32.40
C ASP A 668 16.06 -10.01 32.96
N ALA A 669 16.21 -11.06 32.16
CA ALA A 669 16.75 -12.35 32.62
C ALA A 669 18.29 -12.40 32.73
N ASN A 670 19.01 -11.50 32.05
CA ASN A 670 20.48 -11.53 31.98
C ASN A 670 21.20 -10.39 32.73
N ASN A 671 20.48 -9.53 33.47
CA ASN A 671 21.08 -8.40 34.20
C ASN A 671 20.67 -8.34 35.68
N ASN A 672 20.78 -9.44 36.44
CA ASN A 672 21.14 -9.36 37.88
C ASN A 672 21.47 -10.75 38.47
N PRO A 673 22.74 -11.12 38.70
CA PRO A 673 23.08 -12.36 39.39
C PRO A 673 23.18 -12.15 40.91
N GLU A 674 22.34 -11.33 41.56
CA GLU A 674 22.48 -11.14 43.01
C GLU A 674 21.21 -10.61 43.70
N VAL A 675 20.18 -11.44 43.89
CA VAL A 675 19.35 -11.44 45.12
C VAL A 675 18.74 -12.83 45.32
N LYS A 676 19.47 -13.73 46.00
CA LYS A 676 18.84 -14.87 46.71
C LYS A 676 18.25 -14.35 48.01
N VAL A 677 16.96 -14.06 48.05
CA VAL A 677 16.22 -13.96 49.32
C VAL A 677 15.23 -15.10 49.39
N LYS A 678 15.50 -16.03 50.32
CA LYS A 678 14.59 -17.08 50.77
C LYS A 678 13.28 -16.44 51.25
N ALA A 679 12.19 -16.65 50.52
CA ALA A 679 10.85 -16.54 51.07
C ALA A 679 10.36 -17.95 51.46
N ARG A 680 9.90 -18.09 52.71
CA ARG A 680 9.28 -19.31 53.26
C ARG A 680 8.01 -19.67 52.49
N PRO A 681 7.66 -20.97 52.35
CA PRO A 681 6.37 -21.36 51.80
C PRO A 681 5.27 -21.13 52.85
N ASP A 682 4.24 -20.39 52.44
CA ASP A 682 3.00 -20.21 53.18
C ASP A 682 2.11 -21.45 52.95
N PRO A 683 1.67 -22.19 53.98
CA PRO A 683 1.08 -23.51 53.82
C PRO A 683 -0.44 -23.45 53.67
N HIS A 684 -1.00 -22.53 52.88
CA HIS A 684 -2.44 -22.50 52.62
C HIS A 684 -2.77 -21.87 51.27
N HIS A 685 -2.54 -22.60 50.17
CA HIS A 685 -3.40 -22.47 48.99
C HIS A 685 -3.46 -23.79 48.24
N HIS A 686 -4.69 -24.31 48.15
CA HIS A 686 -5.04 -25.55 47.50
C HIS A 686 -4.68 -25.55 46.02
N GLU A 687 -4.00 -26.62 45.64
CA GLU A 687 -3.81 -27.12 44.30
C GLU A 687 -5.16 -27.54 43.70
N GLN A 688 -5.69 -26.76 42.77
CA GLN A 688 -6.72 -27.16 41.80
C GLN A 688 -6.76 -26.13 40.67
N ASP A 689 -6.19 -26.51 39.51
CA ASP A 689 -6.77 -26.32 38.18
C ASP A 689 -5.70 -26.56 37.10
N GLY A 690 -5.56 -27.85 36.74
CA GLY A 690 -4.97 -28.28 35.48
C GLY A 690 -5.97 -28.05 34.35
N LEU A 691 -6.05 -26.81 33.86
CA LEU A 691 -6.46 -26.56 32.48
C LEU A 691 -5.26 -26.02 31.71
N ASN A 692 -5.00 -26.64 30.55
CA ASN A 692 -4.08 -26.16 29.52
C ASN A 692 -4.31 -24.66 29.24
N LYS A 693 -3.60 -23.78 29.94
CA LYS A 693 -3.45 -22.39 29.53
C LYS A 693 -2.54 -22.44 28.29
N LYS A 694 -3.13 -22.41 27.08
CA LYS A 694 -2.41 -22.01 25.85
C LYS A 694 -1.59 -20.78 26.26
N LYS A 695 -0.25 -20.87 26.21
CA LYS A 695 0.60 -19.70 26.42
C LYS A 695 0.16 -18.68 25.37
N SER A 696 -0.38 -17.55 25.81
CA SER A 696 -0.81 -16.46 24.92
C SER A 696 0.36 -16.08 24.01
N ARG A 697 0.13 -16.08 22.70
CA ARG A 697 1.10 -15.75 21.66
C ARG A 697 1.30 -14.24 21.53
N ALA A 698 1.39 -13.52 22.66
CA ALA A 698 1.24 -12.07 22.72
C ALA A 698 2.20 -11.31 21.78
N ILE A 699 1.77 -11.04 20.55
CA ILE A 699 2.45 -10.14 19.62
C ILE A 699 1.91 -8.75 19.89
N LYS A 700 2.79 -7.83 20.32
CA LYS A 700 2.42 -6.42 20.44
C LYS A 700 2.26 -5.83 19.03
N VAL A 701 1.07 -5.28 18.76
CA VAL A 701 0.79 -4.58 17.50
C VAL A 701 1.30 -3.14 17.63
N PRO A 702 2.30 -2.70 16.84
CA PRO A 702 2.78 -1.33 16.83
C PRO A 702 1.73 -0.31 16.37
N GLU A 703 1.96 0.95 16.71
CA GLU A 703 1.18 2.06 16.14
C GLU A 703 1.59 2.31 14.70
N VAL A 704 0.68 2.94 13.94
CA VAL A 704 0.90 3.29 12.55
C VAL A 704 1.63 4.64 12.48
N ASP A 705 2.69 4.75 11.68
CA ASP A 705 3.37 6.02 11.44
C ASP A 705 2.52 6.92 10.53
N ASP A 706 1.76 7.84 11.11
CA ASP A 706 1.02 8.84 10.34
C ASP A 706 1.74 10.19 10.22
N TYR A 707 2.96 10.33 10.73
CA TYR A 707 3.77 11.56 10.66
C TYR A 707 4.51 11.74 9.33
N ILE A 708 4.44 10.74 8.46
CA ILE A 708 5.03 10.76 7.12
C ILE A 708 4.06 11.27 6.05
N LEU A 709 4.60 11.65 4.89
CA LEU A 709 3.78 11.97 3.72
C LEU A 709 3.07 10.68 3.26
N PRO A 710 1.73 10.65 3.17
CA PRO A 710 1.02 9.41 2.85
C PRO A 710 1.06 9.15 1.34
N VAL A 711 2.17 8.61 0.86
CA VAL A 711 2.38 8.20 -0.53
C VAL A 711 1.93 6.75 -0.76
N HIS A 712 1.97 5.93 0.30
CA HIS A 712 1.58 4.52 0.34
C HIS A 712 0.93 4.18 1.70
N VAL A 713 0.49 2.92 1.87
CA VAL A 713 -0.04 2.39 3.14
C VAL A 713 0.99 2.56 4.25
N LEU A 714 0.57 3.12 5.38
CA LEU A 714 1.46 3.52 6.45
C LEU A 714 2.09 2.30 7.14
N GLU A 715 3.36 2.43 7.48
CA GLU A 715 4.17 1.40 8.14
C GLU A 715 4.09 1.55 9.66
N PRO A 716 4.64 0.60 10.46
CA PRO A 716 4.83 0.80 11.88
C PRO A 716 5.58 2.09 12.21
N ALA A 717 5.27 2.70 13.36
CA ALA A 717 5.99 3.85 13.88
C ALA A 717 7.51 3.62 13.88
N SER A 718 8.27 4.61 13.40
CA SER A 718 9.73 4.52 13.28
C SER A 718 10.38 4.05 14.58
N GLY A 719 11.08 2.92 14.53
CA GLY A 719 11.79 2.30 15.65
C GLY A 719 11.04 1.17 16.36
N GLU A 720 9.77 0.91 16.02
CA GLU A 720 9.04 -0.25 16.52
C GLU A 720 9.25 -1.46 15.60
N THR A 721 10.07 -2.44 16.05
CA THR A 721 10.31 -3.69 15.32
C THR A 721 9.43 -4.81 15.87
N VAL A 722 8.82 -5.61 14.99
CA VAL A 722 7.97 -6.73 15.39
C VAL A 722 8.78 -8.01 15.31
N ARG A 723 9.49 -8.30 16.40
CA ARG A 723 10.33 -9.51 16.52
C ARG A 723 9.46 -10.74 16.74
N VAL A 724 9.54 -11.66 15.79
CA VAL A 724 8.77 -12.90 15.78
C VAL A 724 9.67 -14.11 15.60
N ARG A 725 9.21 -15.25 16.11
CA ARG A 725 9.74 -16.55 15.75
C ARG A 725 8.77 -17.20 14.76
N ILE A 726 9.30 -17.63 13.62
CA ILE A 726 8.51 -18.27 12.57
C ILE A 726 8.88 -19.74 12.54
N LYS A 727 7.89 -20.62 12.72
CA LYS A 727 8.06 -22.08 12.66
C LYS A 727 7.06 -22.69 11.70
N GLN A 728 7.38 -23.85 11.17
CA GLN A 728 6.37 -24.69 10.52
C GLN A 728 5.36 -25.16 11.58
N ARG A 729 4.08 -25.13 11.23
CA ARG A 729 2.99 -25.56 12.12
C ARG A 729 3.03 -27.06 12.34
N GLU A 730 2.82 -27.50 13.59
CA GLU A 730 2.69 -28.92 13.92
C GLU A 730 1.53 -29.56 13.13
N GLY A 731 1.80 -30.67 12.45
CA GLY A 731 0.85 -31.32 11.54
C GLY A 731 0.82 -30.78 10.10
N ALA A 732 1.47 -29.64 9.84
CA ALA A 732 1.67 -29.11 8.48
C ALA A 732 3.02 -29.53 7.86
N ALA A 733 3.80 -30.35 8.57
CA ALA A 733 5.07 -30.91 8.09
C ALA A 733 4.83 -31.78 6.84
N GLY A 734 5.28 -31.30 5.68
CA GLY A 734 5.07 -31.95 4.38
C GLY A 734 3.74 -31.62 3.68
N GLU A 735 2.88 -30.77 4.26
CA GLU A 735 1.68 -30.24 3.58
C GLU A 735 2.10 -29.15 2.58
N ARG A 736 2.28 -29.54 1.32
CA ARG A 736 2.41 -28.57 0.22
C ARG A 736 1.01 -28.11 -0.20
N ILE A 737 0.84 -26.80 -0.29
CA ILE A 737 -0.36 -26.18 -0.86
C ILE A 737 -0.06 -25.90 -2.32
N GLU A 738 -0.76 -26.59 -3.22
CA GLU A 738 -0.72 -26.29 -4.65
C GLU A 738 -1.78 -25.25 -4.99
N VAL A 739 -1.40 -24.29 -5.83
CA VAL A 739 -2.28 -23.20 -6.24
C VAL A 739 -2.96 -23.57 -7.56
N VAL A 740 -4.27 -23.76 -7.50
CA VAL A 740 -5.10 -24.26 -8.60
C VAL A 740 -6.02 -23.13 -9.12
N PRO A 741 -6.18 -22.99 -10.46
CA PRO A 741 -7.08 -22.00 -11.08
C PRO A 741 -8.53 -22.01 -10.55
#